data_AF-A0A6G1DA38-F1
#
_entry.id   AF-A0A6G1DA38-F1
#
_cell.length_a   1.000
_cell.length_b   1.000
_cell.length_c   1.000
_cell.angle_alpha   90.00
_cell.angle_beta   90.00
_cell.angle_gamma   90.00
#
_symmetry.space_group_name_H-M   'P 1'
#
loop_
_entity.id
_entity.type
_entity.pdbx_description
1 polymer ?
#
loop_
_entity_poly.entity_id
_entity_poly.type
_entity_poly.pdbx_seq_one_letter_code
_entity_poly.pdbx_strand_id
1 'polypeptide(L)'
;MGQPENVSLPDLHSKPWIINLNETEEETEVETHTFISPFEGIYLKTTSPILEGKQCLRCMVDWLLLFDEQTKECYLSNIISHSKVCLPPLLEPLDNLSRCALSSPTTLPDSTIMFACSNFDTFILYCRPGDEEWTKCYVDFQGIDDCFLGTIFGGDGRMYVDTNWKNSCVVINTSSSSVYVEKIGIAEPKTCPLHKPYSSFWVESNGDVFLVRLYCHSYHSSGVVDVDVHRMNTSEYVWERVEDIGDATFFLGSNSVGLSSTVAGTQPNCIYFLLSCCDGIRLYIIQLDARTISFTLLPGCANTSESTNAAYWSDYWYGLYWAIPQSFKLQPSNSLDVVRIKFNRNLLSEEGTEQANEAPWSNIPIELLELLVPKLSFIDYFHVQAVCKEWSLMTKSIQYTETYPMLMSFCSQSTGAYKLFDPLNEKEYTIKDNLLCSVNRQTLRFSKHGWILLTIGHRCIFAVNPFTREVFRLPRMRQHLFNGISFSSFPKSPDSIVFAICKNPWNNSFEVILWRAGDKHWTKKHFSCDVPFCVTYSNPVFFDNEFYCLGIHGNLGVFNPGDMTWRVLEKPEPIRADAPIIGDRYCYLLEFRGDLIAVCRPYDDKPIEMFKLDQSRMAWIKLERLDDAFMFLDNWSAAMTSSPEHGHCNRIYLPVSGYGDCKVSAFYDLETRKYQPAFYGLVEPINSIWMEPSFSLH
;
A
#
# COMPACT_ATOMS: atom_id res chain seq x y z
N MET A 1 21.93 -36.26 -16.70
CA MET A 1 23.10 -35.36 -16.77
C MET A 1 23.19 -34.81 -18.19
N GLY A 2 22.50 -33.71 -18.45
CA GLY A 2 22.72 -32.90 -19.65
C GLY A 2 23.75 -31.81 -19.30
N GLN A 3 24.68 -31.52 -20.19
CA GLN A 3 25.61 -30.40 -20.03
C GLN A 3 24.82 -29.08 -19.94
N PRO A 4 25.27 -28.10 -19.14
CA PRO A 4 24.69 -26.77 -19.20
C PRO A 4 25.05 -26.18 -20.58
N GLU A 5 24.05 -25.96 -21.42
CA GLU A 5 24.23 -25.15 -22.62
C GLU A 5 24.67 -23.75 -22.17
N ASN A 6 25.74 -23.24 -22.77
CA ASN A 6 26.25 -21.91 -22.54
C ASN A 6 25.26 -20.92 -23.19
N VAL A 7 24.17 -20.59 -22.48
CA VAL A 7 23.14 -19.67 -22.98
C VAL A 7 23.72 -18.26 -22.92
N SER A 8 23.99 -17.69 -24.09
CA SER A 8 24.32 -16.26 -24.25
C SER A 8 23.26 -15.40 -23.54
N LEU A 9 23.69 -14.31 -22.89
CA LEU A 9 22.79 -13.33 -22.26
C LEU A 9 21.57 -13.07 -23.16
N PRO A 10 20.34 -13.06 -22.61
CA PRO A 10 19.14 -12.86 -23.39
C PRO A 10 19.22 -11.57 -24.20
N ASP A 11 18.53 -11.52 -25.33
CA ASP A 11 18.32 -10.29 -26.07
C ASP A 11 17.50 -9.32 -25.17
N LEU A 12 18.21 -8.49 -24.41
CA LEU A 12 17.64 -7.54 -23.46
C LEU A 12 16.97 -6.36 -24.17
N HIS A 13 16.89 -6.31 -25.51
CA HIS A 13 16.56 -5.08 -26.25
C HIS A 13 15.08 -4.63 -26.21
N SER A 14 14.15 -5.39 -25.61
CA SER A 14 12.71 -5.17 -25.85
C SER A 14 11.86 -4.62 -24.69
N LYS A 15 12.17 -4.86 -23.40
CA LYS A 15 11.31 -4.48 -22.24
C LYS A 15 12.11 -4.31 -20.93
N PRO A 16 11.51 -3.76 -19.83
CA PRO A 16 12.14 -3.72 -18.51
C PRO A 16 12.42 -5.12 -17.94
N TRP A 17 13.63 -5.32 -17.42
CA TRP A 17 14.08 -6.55 -16.77
C TRP A 17 14.34 -6.34 -15.29
N ILE A 18 14.22 -7.42 -14.52
CA ILE A 18 14.67 -7.50 -13.13
C ILE A 18 15.89 -8.41 -13.10
N ILE A 19 16.97 -7.93 -12.49
CA ILE A 19 18.20 -8.68 -12.33
C ILE A 19 18.40 -8.95 -10.84
N ASN A 20 18.57 -10.21 -10.47
CA ASN A 20 19.00 -10.62 -9.14
C ASN A 20 20.52 -10.87 -9.16
N LEU A 21 21.26 -10.06 -8.41
CA LEU A 21 22.72 -10.08 -8.39
C LEU A 21 23.33 -10.74 -7.15
N ASN A 22 22.52 -11.22 -6.20
CA ASN A 22 22.99 -11.72 -4.90
C ASN A 22 22.70 -13.21 -4.64
N GLU A 23 22.43 -14.01 -5.68
CA GLU A 23 22.28 -15.48 -5.53
C GLU A 23 23.64 -16.19 -5.58
N THR A 24 24.31 -16.31 -4.44
CA THR A 24 25.33 -17.36 -4.25
C THR A 24 24.64 -18.61 -3.69
N GLU A 25 24.54 -19.67 -4.47
CA GLU A 25 24.14 -20.97 -3.93
C GLU A 25 25.27 -21.50 -3.05
N GLU A 26 25.02 -21.65 -1.74
CA GLU A 26 26.02 -22.19 -0.78
C GLU A 26 26.53 -23.60 -1.16
N GLU A 27 25.84 -24.31 -2.06
CA GLU A 27 26.17 -25.67 -2.48
C GLU A 27 26.96 -25.75 -3.80
N THR A 28 27.03 -24.67 -4.60
CA THR A 28 27.80 -24.65 -5.85
C THR A 28 28.73 -23.43 -5.88
N GLU A 29 30.05 -23.64 -5.99
CA GLU A 29 31.07 -22.55 -6.07
C GLU A 29 30.94 -21.69 -7.36
N VAL A 30 29.79 -21.67 -8.03
CA VAL A 30 29.54 -20.99 -9.30
C VAL A 30 28.57 -19.82 -9.08
N GLU A 31 29.04 -18.59 -9.31
CA GLU A 31 28.22 -17.38 -9.26
C GLU A 31 27.20 -17.35 -10.41
N THR A 32 25.93 -17.60 -10.08
CA THR A 32 24.81 -17.53 -11.03
C THR A 32 23.96 -16.30 -10.79
N HIS A 33 23.44 -15.71 -11.87
CA HIS A 33 22.62 -14.51 -11.83
C HIS A 33 21.25 -14.79 -12.46
N THR A 34 20.21 -14.22 -11.86
CA THR A 34 18.83 -14.44 -12.31
C THR A 34 18.31 -13.21 -13.05
N PHE A 35 17.77 -13.43 -14.24
CA PHE A 35 17.16 -12.42 -15.11
C PHE A 35 15.67 -12.75 -15.28
N ILE A 36 14.82 -11.79 -14.98
CA ILE A 36 13.37 -11.96 -15.00
C ILE A 36 12.76 -10.87 -15.88
N SER A 37 11.99 -11.27 -16.88
CA SER A 37 11.12 -10.36 -17.64
C SER A 37 9.70 -10.48 -17.07
N PRO A 38 9.30 -9.60 -16.15
CA PRO A 38 8.02 -9.73 -15.46
C PRO A 38 6.81 -9.60 -16.40
N PHE A 39 6.97 -8.90 -17.52
CA PHE A 39 5.90 -8.67 -18.50
C PHE A 39 5.79 -9.77 -19.56
N GLU A 40 6.79 -10.63 -19.67
CA GLU A 40 6.82 -11.74 -20.64
C GLU A 40 6.79 -13.11 -19.96
N GLY A 41 6.86 -13.14 -18.62
CA GLY A 41 6.93 -14.37 -17.84
C GLY A 41 8.22 -15.16 -18.08
N ILE A 42 9.27 -14.51 -18.58
CA ILE A 42 10.56 -15.15 -18.85
C ILE A 42 11.38 -15.15 -17.56
N TYR A 43 11.94 -16.31 -17.24
CA TYR A 43 12.83 -16.52 -16.12
C TYR A 43 14.08 -17.25 -16.62
N LEU A 44 15.25 -16.66 -16.39
CA LEU A 44 16.53 -17.19 -16.86
C LEU A 44 17.56 -17.12 -15.72
N LYS A 45 18.26 -18.22 -15.48
CA LYS A 45 19.40 -18.27 -14.57
C LYS A 45 20.64 -18.59 -15.39
N THR A 46 21.62 -17.70 -15.38
CA THR A 46 22.84 -17.84 -16.20
C THR A 46 24.07 -17.29 -15.48
N THR A 47 25.26 -17.71 -15.90
CA THR A 47 26.53 -17.14 -15.45
C THR A 47 26.89 -15.95 -16.34
N SER A 48 27.43 -14.89 -15.74
CA SER A 48 27.83 -13.68 -16.48
C SER A 48 29.33 -13.45 -16.27
N PRO A 49 30.16 -13.57 -17.31
CA PRO A 49 31.61 -13.31 -17.21
C PRO A 49 31.95 -11.88 -16.74
N ILE A 50 31.01 -10.95 -16.95
CA ILE A 50 31.17 -9.54 -16.54
C ILE A 50 31.17 -9.42 -15.01
N LEU A 51 30.35 -10.24 -14.34
CA LEU A 51 30.08 -10.18 -12.91
C LEU A 51 30.96 -11.12 -12.09
N GLU A 52 31.54 -12.14 -12.72
CA GLU A 52 32.39 -13.13 -12.06
C GLU A 52 33.52 -12.46 -11.25
N GLY A 53 33.51 -12.73 -9.93
CA GLY A 53 34.49 -12.23 -8.95
C GLY A 53 34.37 -10.74 -8.65
N LYS A 54 33.26 -10.08 -8.99
CA LYS A 54 33.07 -8.63 -8.83
C LYS A 54 31.78 -8.32 -8.09
N GLN A 55 31.86 -7.35 -7.20
CA GLN A 55 30.72 -6.86 -6.45
C GLN A 55 29.98 -5.78 -7.27
N CYS A 56 28.68 -5.98 -7.50
CA CYS A 56 27.84 -4.94 -8.07
C CYS A 56 27.38 -3.97 -6.98
N LEU A 57 27.86 -2.73 -7.04
CA LEU A 57 27.53 -1.69 -6.07
C LEU A 57 26.17 -1.03 -6.36
N ARG A 58 25.78 -0.88 -7.65
CA ARG A 58 24.47 -0.34 -8.04
C ARG A 58 24.15 -0.61 -9.52
N CYS A 59 22.87 -0.74 -9.83
CA CYS A 59 22.33 -0.68 -11.19
C CYS A 59 21.67 0.69 -11.47
N MET A 60 22.05 1.33 -12.57
CA MET A 60 21.68 2.69 -12.95
C MET A 60 21.18 2.68 -14.39
N VAL A 61 19.87 2.46 -14.55
CA VAL A 61 19.17 2.29 -15.84
C VAL A 61 19.70 1.08 -16.64
N ASP A 62 20.75 1.27 -17.43
CA ASP A 62 21.40 0.27 -18.28
C ASP A 62 22.88 0.05 -17.94
N TRP A 63 23.38 0.70 -16.88
CA TRP A 63 24.77 0.61 -16.42
C TRP A 63 24.87 -0.03 -15.03
N LEU A 64 25.83 -0.93 -14.86
CA LEU A 64 26.23 -1.49 -13.58
C LEU A 64 27.51 -0.83 -13.09
N LEU A 65 27.53 -0.38 -11.84
CA LEU A 65 28.76 -0.01 -11.15
C LEU A 65 29.36 -1.24 -10.51
N LEU A 66 30.50 -1.68 -11.02
CA LEU A 66 31.18 -2.88 -10.60
C LEU A 66 32.48 -2.52 -9.87
N PHE A 67 32.73 -3.26 -8.79
CA PHE A 67 33.92 -3.12 -7.96
C PHE A 67 34.59 -4.47 -7.77
N ASP A 68 35.91 -4.48 -7.93
CA ASP A 68 36.74 -5.64 -7.64
C ASP A 68 37.47 -5.40 -6.32
N GLU A 69 37.19 -6.23 -5.32
CA GLU A 69 37.75 -6.06 -3.99
C GLU A 69 39.27 -6.31 -3.93
N GLN A 70 39.79 -7.19 -4.77
CA GLN A 70 41.21 -7.55 -4.78
C GLN A 70 42.05 -6.46 -5.42
N THR A 71 41.59 -5.92 -6.55
CA THR A 71 42.31 -4.90 -7.32
C THR A 71 41.95 -3.47 -6.91
N LYS A 72 40.84 -3.29 -6.19
CA LYS A 72 40.20 -1.99 -5.88
C LYS A 72 39.77 -1.23 -7.14
N GLU A 73 39.73 -1.89 -8.30
CA GLU A 73 39.24 -1.29 -9.55
C GLU A 73 37.74 -1.06 -9.48
N CYS A 74 37.31 0.08 -10.01
CA CYS A 74 35.91 0.46 -10.11
C CYS A 74 35.61 0.86 -11.56
N TYR A 75 34.49 0.39 -12.11
CA TYR A 75 34.12 0.73 -13.48
C TYR A 75 32.61 0.59 -13.72
N LEU A 76 32.13 1.34 -14.71
CA LEU A 76 30.77 1.21 -15.22
C LEU A 76 30.76 0.25 -16.40
N SER A 77 29.85 -0.71 -16.39
CA SER A 77 29.62 -1.63 -17.50
C SER A 77 28.19 -1.51 -17.99
N ASN A 78 28.00 -1.25 -19.29
CA ASN A 78 26.67 -1.29 -19.88
C ASN A 78 26.21 -2.73 -20.05
N ILE A 79 25.01 -3.05 -19.60
CA ILE A 79 24.48 -4.42 -19.61
C ILE A 79 24.20 -4.90 -21.04
N ILE A 80 23.91 -3.95 -21.94
CA ILE A 80 23.41 -4.21 -23.29
C ILE A 80 24.52 -4.10 -24.34
N SER A 81 25.24 -2.99 -24.34
CA SER A 81 26.32 -2.74 -25.31
C SER A 81 27.64 -3.35 -24.90
N HIS A 82 27.75 -3.82 -23.64
CA HIS A 82 29.00 -4.28 -23.03
C HIS A 82 30.13 -3.24 -23.04
N SER A 83 29.80 -1.95 -23.21
CA SER A 83 30.77 -0.87 -23.10
C SER A 83 31.26 -0.75 -21.66
N LYS A 84 32.55 -0.46 -21.50
CA LYS A 84 33.21 -0.29 -20.21
C LYS A 84 33.74 1.13 -20.09
N VAL A 85 33.47 1.77 -18.96
CA VAL A 85 34.04 3.07 -18.58
C VAL A 85 34.79 2.89 -17.26
N CYS A 86 36.11 3.03 -17.30
CA CYS A 86 36.95 2.90 -16.10
C CYS A 86 36.82 4.14 -15.22
N LEU A 87 36.80 3.92 -13.90
CA LEU A 87 36.82 4.96 -12.88
C LEU A 87 38.13 4.84 -12.08
N PRO A 88 38.51 5.89 -11.33
CA PRO A 88 39.62 5.79 -10.38
C PRO A 88 39.44 4.61 -9.41
N PRO A 89 40.54 3.97 -8.97
CA PRO A 89 40.49 2.95 -7.92
C PRO A 89 39.77 3.48 -6.68
N LEU A 90 38.81 2.71 -6.16
CA LEU A 90 38.04 3.09 -4.97
C LEU A 90 38.79 2.59 -3.73
N LEU A 91 39.55 3.48 -3.11
CA LEU A 91 40.41 3.15 -1.96
C LEU A 91 39.70 3.27 -0.61
N GLU A 92 38.57 3.97 -0.55
CA GLU A 92 37.77 4.04 0.68
C GLU A 92 37.14 2.68 1.00
N PRO A 93 37.17 2.21 2.26
CA PRO A 93 36.51 0.97 2.66
C PRO A 93 35.02 1.01 2.34
N LEU A 94 34.49 -0.04 1.70
CA LEU A 94 33.07 -0.12 1.36
C LEU A 94 32.16 -0.06 2.59
N ASP A 95 32.63 -0.52 3.77
CA ASP A 95 31.89 -0.42 5.03
C ASP A 95 31.60 1.03 5.46
N ASN A 96 32.40 1.99 4.97
CA ASN A 96 32.20 3.41 5.19
C ASN A 96 31.35 4.06 4.10
N LEU A 97 31.12 3.38 2.98
CA LEU A 97 30.33 3.92 1.88
C LEU A 97 28.92 3.36 1.91
N SER A 98 27.95 4.26 1.81
CA SER A 98 26.55 3.89 1.66
C SER A 98 26.16 3.82 0.17
N ARG A 99 24.88 4.02 -0.17
CA ARG A 99 24.42 3.92 -1.55
C ARG A 99 25.14 4.98 -2.41
N CYS A 100 25.36 4.67 -3.69
CA CYS A 100 25.93 5.61 -4.68
C CYS A 100 24.87 6.10 -5.65
N ALA A 101 24.97 7.23 -6.34
CA ALA A 101 24.06 7.60 -7.44
C ALA A 101 24.77 8.40 -8.54
N LEU A 102 24.10 8.55 -9.68
CA LEU A 102 24.52 9.39 -10.80
C LEU A 102 23.73 10.69 -10.82
N SER A 103 24.40 11.81 -11.06
CA SER A 103 23.76 13.12 -11.20
C SER A 103 22.83 13.23 -12.40
N SER A 104 23.08 12.43 -13.45
CA SER A 104 22.21 12.32 -14.61
C SER A 104 22.47 10.97 -15.31
N PRO A 105 21.57 10.00 -15.22
CA PRO A 105 21.77 8.67 -15.81
C PRO A 105 21.75 8.68 -17.35
N THR A 106 21.26 9.75 -17.98
CA THR A 106 21.11 9.86 -19.43
C THR A 106 22.30 10.50 -20.14
N THR A 107 23.29 11.03 -19.40
CA THR A 107 24.37 11.88 -19.96
C THR A 107 25.78 11.38 -19.64
N LEU A 108 26.00 10.06 -19.49
CA LEU A 108 27.37 9.51 -19.46
C LEU A 108 28.08 9.86 -20.77
N PRO A 109 29.22 10.61 -20.75
CA PRO A 109 30.25 10.65 -19.70
C PRO A 109 30.25 11.88 -18.75
N ASP A 110 29.37 12.86 -18.91
CA ASP A 110 29.33 14.08 -18.07
C ASP A 110 28.66 13.87 -16.70
N SER A 111 28.25 12.64 -16.40
CA SER A 111 27.57 12.29 -15.16
C SER A 111 28.56 12.18 -14.01
N THR A 112 28.22 12.78 -12.86
CA THR A 112 29.01 12.68 -11.63
C THR A 112 28.50 11.51 -10.80
N ILE A 113 29.41 10.61 -10.43
CA ILE A 113 29.14 9.47 -9.55
C ILE A 113 29.42 9.94 -8.13
N MET A 114 28.47 9.75 -7.20
CA MET A 114 28.67 10.09 -5.79
C MET A 114 28.30 8.96 -4.86
N PHE A 115 29.06 8.79 -3.79
CA PHE A 115 28.77 7.95 -2.63
C PHE A 115 28.54 8.84 -1.41
N ALA A 116 27.44 8.59 -0.69
CA ALA A 116 27.31 9.15 0.65
C ALA A 116 28.14 8.30 1.63
N CYS A 117 28.86 8.93 2.55
CA CYS A 117 29.59 8.22 3.60
C CYS A 117 28.63 7.84 4.75
N SER A 118 28.67 6.58 5.21
CA SER A 118 28.06 6.13 6.46
C SER A 118 29.06 6.29 7.63
N ASN A 119 28.57 6.27 8.88
CA ASN A 119 29.37 6.33 10.13
C ASN A 119 29.78 7.74 10.62
N PHE A 120 28.83 8.69 10.68
CA PHE A 120 29.02 10.04 11.26
C PHE A 120 30.00 10.96 10.51
N ASP A 121 30.54 10.51 9.38
CA ASP A 121 31.31 11.36 8.49
C ASP A 121 30.41 12.35 7.76
N THR A 122 30.93 13.56 7.55
CA THR A 122 30.19 14.69 6.97
C THR A 122 30.59 14.98 5.53
N PHE A 123 31.28 14.05 4.86
CA PHE A 123 31.67 14.19 3.47
C PHE A 123 30.95 13.22 2.54
N ILE A 124 30.90 13.61 1.26
CA ILE A 124 30.43 12.80 0.15
C ILE A 124 31.61 12.61 -0.79
N LEU A 125 31.78 11.38 -1.25
CA LEU A 125 32.85 11.03 -2.18
C LEU A 125 32.30 11.09 -3.61
N TYR A 126 32.99 11.74 -4.53
CA TYR A 126 32.54 11.82 -5.92
C TYR A 126 33.68 11.71 -6.93
N CYS A 127 33.33 11.29 -8.15
CA CYS A 127 34.20 11.34 -9.32
C CYS A 127 33.39 11.52 -10.59
N ARG A 128 34.06 11.94 -11.66
CA ARG A 128 33.56 11.93 -13.03
C ARG A 128 34.35 10.93 -13.87
N PRO A 129 33.74 10.34 -14.91
CA PRO A 129 34.47 9.58 -15.91
C PRO A 129 35.65 10.37 -16.46
N GLY A 130 36.86 9.85 -16.28
CA GLY A 130 38.11 10.49 -16.70
C GLY A 130 38.87 11.24 -15.61
N ASP A 131 38.32 11.39 -14.40
CA ASP A 131 39.08 11.85 -13.24
C ASP A 131 40.19 10.84 -12.90
N GLU A 132 41.26 11.30 -12.27
CA GLU A 132 42.37 10.44 -11.80
C GLU A 132 42.16 9.91 -10.37
N GLU A 133 41.35 10.61 -9.56
CA GLU A 133 41.10 10.31 -8.15
C GLU A 133 39.66 10.63 -7.72
N TRP A 134 39.23 10.03 -6.60
CA TRP A 134 37.96 10.36 -5.96
C TRP A 134 38.12 11.60 -5.07
N THR A 135 37.21 12.57 -5.19
CA THR A 135 37.25 13.83 -4.44
C THR A 135 36.23 13.83 -3.29
N LYS A 136 36.60 14.41 -2.14
CA LYS A 136 35.71 14.58 -0.97
C LYS A 136 35.06 15.96 -0.98
N CYS A 137 33.73 15.99 -0.91
CA CYS A 137 32.93 17.20 -0.70
C CYS A 137 32.40 17.20 0.74
N TYR A 138 32.88 18.13 1.58
CA TYR A 138 32.45 18.24 2.97
C TYR A 138 31.17 19.08 3.08
N VAL A 139 30.23 18.61 3.87
CA VAL A 139 28.99 19.30 4.23
C VAL A 139 29.09 19.76 5.68
N ASP A 140 28.91 21.05 5.90
CA ASP A 140 28.96 21.65 7.23
C ASP A 140 27.60 21.51 7.93
N PHE A 141 27.47 20.48 8.77
CA PHE A 141 26.30 20.31 9.62
C PHE A 141 26.43 21.12 10.92
N GLN A 142 25.33 21.70 11.40
CA GLN A 142 25.38 22.51 12.63
C GLN A 142 25.29 21.66 13.91
N GLY A 143 24.76 20.44 13.84
CA GLY A 143 24.67 19.49 14.95
C GLY A 143 25.87 18.53 14.99
N ILE A 144 26.30 18.19 16.20
CA ILE A 144 27.46 17.31 16.44
C ILE A 144 27.19 15.85 16.00
N ASP A 145 25.92 15.44 15.99
CA ASP A 145 25.49 14.08 15.62
C ASP A 145 24.88 14.01 14.20
N ASP A 146 24.95 15.09 13.43
CA ASP A 146 24.33 15.16 12.10
C ASP A 146 25.19 14.42 11.07
N CYS A 147 24.59 13.47 10.36
CA CYS A 147 25.25 12.64 9.35
C CYS A 147 24.30 12.22 8.23
N PHE A 148 24.86 11.66 7.16
CA PHE A 148 24.06 11.06 6.10
C PHE A 148 23.41 9.75 6.57
N LEU A 149 22.16 9.53 6.13
CA LEU A 149 21.43 8.27 6.33
C LEU A 149 21.73 7.23 5.24
N GLY A 150 22.49 7.64 4.23
CA GLY A 150 23.03 6.77 3.19
C GLY A 150 22.14 6.57 1.96
N THR A 151 20.95 7.17 1.91
CA THR A 151 20.17 7.27 0.67
C THR A 151 20.67 8.46 -0.14
N ILE A 152 21.07 8.19 -1.39
CA ILE A 152 21.44 9.20 -2.37
C ILE A 152 20.71 8.98 -3.68
N PHE A 153 20.28 10.09 -4.26
CA PHE A 153 19.52 10.15 -5.49
C PHE A 153 20.05 11.28 -6.36
N GLY A 154 20.06 11.10 -7.69
CA GLY A 154 20.52 12.13 -8.60
C GLY A 154 19.57 12.36 -9.77
N GLY A 155 19.46 13.61 -10.20
CA GLY A 155 18.59 14.02 -11.29
C GLY A 155 18.90 15.46 -11.71
N ASP A 156 18.94 15.70 -13.03
CA ASP A 156 19.17 17.02 -13.63
C ASP A 156 20.42 17.76 -13.07
N GLY A 157 21.53 17.03 -12.92
CA GLY A 157 22.79 17.62 -12.44
C GLY A 157 22.76 18.05 -10.97
N ARG A 158 21.80 17.55 -10.19
CA ARG A 158 21.74 17.69 -8.74
C ARG A 158 21.73 16.33 -8.07
N MET A 159 22.28 16.29 -6.86
CA MET A 159 22.29 15.12 -5.98
C MET A 159 21.55 15.46 -4.70
N TYR A 160 20.62 14.59 -4.33
CA TYR A 160 19.78 14.67 -3.15
C TYR A 160 20.23 13.59 -2.17
N VAL A 161 20.57 13.98 -0.95
CA VAL A 161 21.14 13.08 0.06
C VAL A 161 20.34 13.20 1.35
N ASP A 162 19.88 12.07 1.88
CA ASP A 162 19.11 12.03 3.13
C ASP A 162 20.04 12.17 4.35
N THR A 163 19.58 12.90 5.37
CA THR A 163 20.33 13.14 6.61
C THR A 163 19.47 12.85 7.85
N ASN A 164 20.13 12.48 8.95
CA ASN A 164 19.47 12.23 10.23
C ASN A 164 19.02 13.53 10.93
N TRP A 165 19.51 14.68 10.47
CA TRP A 165 19.19 15.98 11.03
C TRP A 165 17.76 16.40 10.69
N LYS A 166 16.88 16.48 11.70
CA LYS A 166 15.47 16.90 11.57
C LYS A 166 14.69 16.17 10.44
N ASN A 167 15.14 14.98 10.02
CA ASN A 167 14.68 14.30 8.81
C ASN A 167 14.71 15.24 7.59
N SER A 168 15.89 15.71 7.20
CA SER A 168 16.06 16.69 6.15
C SER A 168 17.02 16.24 5.04
N CYS A 169 16.80 16.74 3.83
CA CYS A 169 17.61 16.44 2.66
C CYS A 169 18.62 17.56 2.36
N VAL A 170 19.80 17.18 1.88
CA VAL A 170 20.84 18.07 1.34
C VAL A 170 20.86 17.96 -0.18
N VAL A 171 20.96 19.10 -0.86
CA VAL A 171 21.07 19.19 -2.32
C VAL A 171 22.44 19.69 -2.71
N ILE A 172 23.08 18.96 -3.60
CA ILE A 172 24.42 19.23 -4.08
C ILE A 172 24.35 19.44 -5.58
N ASN A 173 24.88 20.56 -6.04
CA ASN A 173 24.93 20.89 -7.45
C ASN A 173 26.18 20.29 -8.08
N THR A 174 26.00 19.57 -9.19
CA THR A 174 27.07 18.90 -9.93
C THR A 174 27.18 19.39 -11.37
N SER A 175 26.34 20.35 -11.78
CA SER A 175 26.27 20.87 -13.16
C SER A 175 27.45 21.78 -13.51
N SER A 176 28.15 22.33 -12.51
CA SER A 176 29.38 23.12 -12.68
C SER A 176 30.64 22.26 -12.58
N SER A 177 31.77 22.77 -13.06
CA SER A 177 33.08 22.11 -12.91
C SER A 177 33.43 21.80 -11.45
N SER A 178 33.07 22.69 -10.51
CA SER A 178 33.17 22.45 -9.07
C SER A 178 31.84 21.96 -8.49
N VAL A 179 31.88 20.91 -7.67
CA VAL A 179 30.74 20.42 -6.89
C VAL A 179 30.57 21.26 -5.62
N TYR A 180 29.35 21.69 -5.29
CA TYR A 180 29.08 22.47 -4.08
C TYR A 180 27.69 22.20 -3.50
N VAL A 181 27.51 22.48 -2.22
CA VAL A 181 26.22 22.34 -1.51
C VAL A 181 25.30 23.51 -1.89
N GLU A 182 24.17 23.20 -2.51
CA GLU A 182 23.17 24.18 -2.96
C GLU A 182 22.15 24.48 -1.86
N LYS A 183 21.69 23.45 -1.13
CA LYS A 183 20.66 23.60 -0.10
C LYS A 183 20.83 22.57 1.02
N ILE A 184 20.56 22.99 2.25
CA ILE A 184 20.48 22.13 3.44
C ILE A 184 19.13 22.35 4.12
N GLY A 185 18.57 21.32 4.73
CA GLY A 185 17.43 21.44 5.64
C GLY A 185 16.07 21.43 4.95
N ILE A 186 15.94 20.69 3.84
CA ILE A 186 14.64 20.50 3.18
C ILE A 186 13.75 19.63 4.07
N ALA A 187 12.61 20.18 4.50
CA ALA A 187 11.68 19.44 5.35
C ALA A 187 11.03 18.29 4.57
N GLU A 188 11.06 17.09 5.13
CA GLU A 188 10.32 15.97 4.56
C GLU A 188 8.80 16.23 4.50
N PRO A 189 8.10 15.69 3.49
CA PRO A 189 6.65 15.76 3.49
C PRO A 189 6.07 15.02 4.69
N LYS A 190 4.89 15.45 5.10
CA LYS A 190 4.15 14.80 6.19
C LYS A 190 3.76 13.36 5.82
N THR A 191 3.90 12.44 6.76
CA THR A 191 3.61 11.01 6.56
C THR A 191 2.12 10.67 6.77
N CYS A 192 1.68 9.52 6.24
CA CYS A 192 0.36 8.99 6.53
C CYS A 192 0.23 8.63 8.03
N PRO A 193 -0.86 9.02 8.72
CA PRO A 193 -1.10 8.66 10.12
C PRO A 193 -1.44 7.17 10.35
N LEU A 194 -1.47 6.34 9.30
CA LEU A 194 -1.82 4.92 9.40
C LEU A 194 -0.64 4.02 9.76
N HIS A 195 0.54 4.31 9.19
CA HIS A 195 1.55 3.27 8.95
C HIS A 195 2.92 3.81 9.33
N LYS A 196 3.60 3.10 10.24
CA LYS A 196 4.95 3.45 10.69
C LYS A 196 6.09 2.58 10.14
N PRO A 197 5.84 1.49 9.41
CA PRO A 197 6.77 1.07 8.39
C PRO A 197 6.32 1.62 7.05
N TYR A 198 7.13 2.54 6.52
CA TYR A 198 7.05 2.94 5.12
C TYR A 198 8.45 2.91 4.52
N SER A 199 8.52 2.59 3.23
CA SER A 199 9.73 2.71 2.44
C SER A 199 9.61 3.95 1.56
N SER A 200 10.67 4.74 1.50
CA SER A 200 10.74 5.95 0.67
C SER A 200 11.66 5.72 -0.52
N PHE A 201 11.20 6.14 -1.69
CA PHE A 201 11.92 6.01 -2.95
C PHE A 201 11.93 7.36 -3.65
N TRP A 202 13.11 7.77 -4.08
CA TRP A 202 13.29 8.97 -4.87
C TRP A 202 13.35 8.57 -6.35
N VAL A 203 12.65 9.32 -7.20
CA VAL A 203 12.56 9.04 -8.62
C VAL A 203 12.67 10.36 -9.39
N GLU A 204 13.50 10.39 -10.43
CA GLU A 204 13.53 11.47 -11.41
C GLU A 204 12.77 11.01 -12.64
N SER A 205 11.95 11.90 -13.18
CA SER A 205 11.26 11.67 -14.42
C SER A 205 11.03 13.01 -15.13
N ASN A 206 11.58 13.14 -16.34
CA ASN A 206 11.45 14.32 -17.18
C ASN A 206 11.91 15.63 -16.50
N GLY A 207 12.96 15.56 -15.68
CA GLY A 207 13.51 16.69 -14.92
C GLY A 207 12.79 16.99 -13.61
N ASP A 208 11.63 16.39 -13.36
CA ASP A 208 10.93 16.48 -12.09
C ASP A 208 11.45 15.43 -11.09
N VAL A 209 11.56 15.81 -9.83
CA VAL A 209 11.96 14.92 -8.73
C VAL A 209 10.76 14.55 -7.88
N PHE A 210 10.56 13.26 -7.70
CA PHE A 210 9.46 12.68 -6.94
C PHE A 210 9.97 11.91 -5.72
N LEU A 211 9.20 11.98 -4.63
CA LEU A 211 9.32 11.10 -3.47
C LEU A 211 8.07 10.22 -3.40
N VAL A 212 8.26 8.92 -3.61
CA VAL A 212 7.24 7.89 -3.45
C VAL A 212 7.40 7.23 -2.09
N ARG A 213 6.33 7.16 -1.31
CA ARG A 213 6.27 6.42 -0.04
C ARG A 213 5.28 5.29 -0.14
N LEU A 214 5.76 4.08 0.09
CA LEU A 214 4.95 2.87 0.14
C LEU A 214 4.77 2.47 1.61
N TYR A 215 3.52 2.34 2.04
CA TYR A 215 3.18 1.99 3.41
C TYR A 215 2.87 0.51 3.51
N CYS A 216 3.42 -0.14 4.54
CA CYS A 216 3.24 -1.56 4.79
C CYS A 216 2.37 -1.79 6.02
N HIS A 217 1.68 -2.93 6.06
CA HIS A 217 0.84 -3.32 7.21
C HIS A 217 1.67 -3.60 8.48
N SER A 218 2.90 -4.11 8.33
CA SER A 218 3.79 -4.45 9.45
C SER A 218 5.26 -4.07 9.15
N TYR A 219 6.11 -4.06 10.18
CA TYR A 219 7.53 -3.69 10.09
C TYR A 219 8.37 -4.65 9.22
N HIS A 220 7.83 -5.81 8.88
CA HIS A 220 8.54 -6.87 8.17
C HIS A 220 7.94 -7.14 6.79
N SER A 221 7.55 -6.07 6.08
CA SER A 221 7.24 -6.13 4.64
C SER A 221 6.11 -7.09 4.25
N SER A 222 5.10 -7.26 5.11
CA SER A 222 4.04 -8.25 4.87
C SER A 222 3.05 -7.89 3.74
N GLY A 223 3.11 -6.65 3.23
CA GLY A 223 2.37 -6.21 2.05
C GLY A 223 2.14 -4.70 2.04
N VAL A 224 2.12 -4.14 0.83
CA VAL A 224 1.82 -2.71 0.60
C VAL A 224 0.31 -2.48 0.70
N VAL A 225 -0.08 -1.48 1.49
CA VAL A 225 -1.49 -1.16 1.79
C VAL A 225 -1.87 0.26 1.38
N ASP A 226 -0.89 1.15 1.19
CA ASP A 226 -1.12 2.52 0.77
C ASP A 226 0.12 3.13 0.11
N VAL A 227 -0.07 4.21 -0.65
CA VAL A 227 0.99 4.94 -1.36
C VAL A 227 0.84 6.45 -1.15
N ASP A 228 1.93 7.18 -1.26
CA ASP A 228 1.94 8.64 -1.31
C ASP A 228 3.02 9.12 -2.27
N VAL A 229 2.69 10.05 -3.14
CA VAL A 229 3.62 10.59 -4.13
C VAL A 229 3.69 12.10 -3.93
N HIS A 230 4.92 12.61 -3.81
CA HIS A 230 5.20 14.04 -3.68
C HIS A 230 6.14 14.46 -4.79
N ARG A 231 5.87 15.58 -5.44
CA ARG A 231 6.76 16.22 -6.39
C ARG A 231 7.49 17.37 -5.71
N MET A 232 8.80 17.50 -5.94
CA MET A 232 9.59 18.61 -5.42
C MET A 232 9.39 19.85 -6.28
N ASN A 233 9.00 20.96 -5.67
CA ASN A 233 9.19 22.27 -6.26
C ASN A 233 10.67 22.68 -6.04
N THR A 234 11.49 22.56 -7.08
CA THR A 234 12.94 22.81 -7.01
C THR A 234 13.32 24.27 -6.82
N SER A 235 12.40 25.21 -7.06
CA SER A 235 12.64 26.64 -6.83
C SER A 235 12.49 27.01 -5.35
N GLU A 236 11.49 26.44 -4.68
CA GLU A 236 11.21 26.72 -3.26
C GLU A 236 11.75 25.65 -2.31
N TYR A 237 12.13 24.48 -2.84
CA TYR A 237 12.48 23.28 -2.09
C TYR A 237 11.35 22.83 -1.15
N VAL A 238 10.13 22.77 -1.69
CA VAL A 238 8.93 22.35 -0.98
C VAL A 238 8.30 21.16 -1.71
N TRP A 239 7.82 20.19 -0.93
CA TRP A 239 7.13 19.02 -1.45
C TRP A 239 5.64 19.28 -1.66
N GLU A 240 5.16 18.97 -2.86
CA GLU A 240 3.75 19.04 -3.25
C GLU A 240 3.21 17.61 -3.45
N ARG A 241 2.17 17.24 -2.69
CA ARG A 241 1.49 15.96 -2.90
C ARG A 241 0.81 15.96 -4.27
N VAL A 242 1.01 14.90 -5.05
CA VAL A 242 0.37 14.70 -6.35
C VAL A 242 -0.47 13.42 -6.34
N GLU A 243 -1.62 13.44 -7.03
CA GLU A 243 -2.45 12.23 -7.27
C GLU A 243 -2.17 11.63 -8.66
N ASP A 244 -1.41 12.34 -9.51
CA ASP A 244 -1.16 12.00 -10.91
C ASP A 244 0.29 12.36 -11.29
N ILE A 245 1.00 11.42 -11.92
CA ILE A 245 2.36 11.60 -12.46
C ILE A 245 2.37 11.69 -14.00
N GLY A 246 1.19 11.82 -14.63
CA GLY A 246 1.00 12.00 -16.06
C GLY A 246 1.35 10.74 -16.85
N ASP A 247 2.09 10.91 -17.95
CA ASP A 247 2.56 9.80 -18.78
C ASP A 247 3.69 8.99 -18.13
N ALA A 248 4.11 9.31 -16.91
CA ALA A 248 5.22 8.61 -16.27
C ALA A 248 4.81 7.23 -15.71
N THR A 249 5.79 6.34 -15.63
CA THR A 249 5.76 5.08 -14.89
C THR A 249 7.01 4.99 -14.03
N PHE A 250 6.86 4.56 -12.78
CA PHE A 250 7.97 4.38 -11.84
C PHE A 250 8.23 2.90 -11.56
N PHE A 251 9.49 2.49 -11.60
CA PHE A 251 9.97 1.16 -11.24
C PHE A 251 10.81 1.27 -9.98
N LEU A 252 10.37 0.61 -8.91
CA LEU A 252 10.91 0.73 -7.56
C LEU A 252 11.42 -0.64 -7.07
N GLY A 253 12.61 -0.63 -6.45
CA GLY A 253 13.29 -1.80 -5.90
C GLY A 253 14.58 -1.34 -5.19
N SER A 254 15.68 -2.08 -5.36
CA SER A 254 17.01 -1.63 -4.87
C SER A 254 17.47 -0.35 -5.55
N ASN A 255 17.05 -0.15 -6.80
CA ASN A 255 17.13 1.11 -7.53
C ASN A 255 15.73 1.65 -7.84
N SER A 256 15.68 2.89 -8.28
CA SER A 256 14.43 3.56 -8.65
C SER A 256 14.62 4.23 -10.01
N VAL A 257 13.70 3.96 -10.93
CA VAL A 257 13.78 4.43 -12.32
C VAL A 257 12.41 5.00 -12.74
N GLY A 258 12.40 6.22 -13.26
CA GLY A 258 11.21 6.86 -13.81
C GLY A 258 11.34 7.05 -15.32
N LEU A 259 10.32 6.66 -16.07
CA LEU A 259 10.30 6.75 -17.54
C LEU A 259 8.90 7.12 -18.02
N SER A 260 8.75 7.51 -19.29
CA SER A 260 7.42 7.60 -19.89
C SER A 260 6.86 6.20 -20.13
N SER A 261 5.54 6.06 -19.99
CA SER A 261 4.80 4.81 -20.16
C SER A 261 4.94 4.28 -21.58
N THR A 262 4.99 5.19 -22.56
CA THR A 262 5.24 4.88 -23.96
C THR A 262 6.60 4.22 -24.17
N VAL A 263 7.65 4.67 -23.46
CA VAL A 263 9.00 4.08 -23.51
C VAL A 263 9.10 2.81 -22.69
N ALA A 264 8.34 2.68 -21.60
CA ALA A 264 8.33 1.47 -20.79
C ALA A 264 7.44 0.35 -21.38
N GLY A 265 6.54 0.69 -22.31
CA GLY A 265 5.50 -0.22 -22.78
C GLY A 265 4.47 -0.56 -21.70
N THR A 266 4.25 0.36 -20.75
CA THR A 266 3.37 0.20 -19.58
C THR A 266 2.16 1.12 -19.66
N GLN A 267 1.25 0.98 -18.69
CA GLN A 267 0.19 1.98 -18.50
C GLN A 267 0.77 3.24 -17.84
N PRO A 268 0.32 4.44 -18.25
CA PRO A 268 0.70 5.68 -17.58
C PRO A 268 0.17 5.72 -16.15
N ASN A 269 0.79 6.57 -15.33
CA ASN A 269 0.38 6.81 -13.95
C ASN A 269 0.43 5.55 -13.06
N CYS A 270 1.40 4.68 -13.31
CA CYS A 270 1.63 3.42 -12.61
C CYS A 270 2.96 3.36 -11.87
N ILE A 271 2.98 2.64 -10.75
CA ILE A 271 4.18 2.32 -9.98
C ILE A 271 4.31 0.80 -9.90
N TYR A 272 5.45 0.28 -10.34
CA TYR A 272 5.85 -1.12 -10.26
C TYR A 272 6.86 -1.28 -9.13
N PHE A 273 6.55 -2.09 -8.13
CA PHE A 273 7.39 -2.22 -6.93
C PHE A 273 7.72 -3.68 -6.62
N LEU A 274 8.99 -3.95 -6.32
CA LEU A 274 9.47 -5.27 -5.91
C LEU A 274 9.55 -5.36 -4.39
N LEU A 275 8.88 -6.37 -3.82
CA LEU A 275 8.90 -6.64 -2.39
C LEU A 275 9.20 -8.13 -2.13
N SER A 276 10.20 -8.40 -1.30
CA SER A 276 10.40 -9.74 -0.74
C SER A 276 9.41 -9.99 0.39
N CYS A 277 8.62 -11.05 0.26
CA CYS A 277 7.54 -11.45 1.15
C CYS A 277 7.72 -12.92 1.60
N CYS A 278 6.89 -13.37 2.53
CA CYS A 278 6.96 -14.73 3.09
C CYS A 278 6.80 -15.85 2.05
N ASP A 279 6.06 -15.60 0.97
CA ASP A 279 5.81 -16.51 -0.14
C ASP A 279 6.79 -16.37 -1.31
N GLY A 280 7.67 -15.36 -1.27
CA GLY A 280 8.66 -15.09 -2.31
C GLY A 280 8.70 -13.62 -2.72
N ILE A 281 9.24 -13.35 -3.91
CA ILE A 281 9.33 -11.98 -4.44
C ILE A 281 8.03 -11.61 -5.18
N ARG A 282 7.36 -10.56 -4.72
CA ARG A 282 6.13 -10.02 -5.33
C ARG A 282 6.42 -8.79 -6.18
N LEU A 283 5.77 -8.72 -7.33
CA LEU A 283 5.65 -7.51 -8.13
C LEU A 283 4.32 -6.84 -7.82
N TYR A 284 4.38 -5.70 -7.12
CA TYR A 284 3.25 -4.82 -6.89
C TYR A 284 3.04 -3.89 -8.08
N ILE A 285 1.79 -3.74 -8.50
CA ILE A 285 1.36 -2.77 -9.51
C ILE A 285 0.36 -1.84 -8.84
N ILE A 286 0.74 -0.57 -8.73
CA ILE A 286 -0.08 0.48 -8.11
C ILE A 286 -0.51 1.44 -9.20
N GLN A 287 -1.81 1.57 -9.41
CA GLN A 287 -2.39 2.47 -10.39
C GLN A 287 -2.96 3.70 -9.65
N LEU A 288 -2.37 4.87 -9.91
CA LEU A 288 -2.61 6.07 -9.09
C LEU A 288 -3.96 6.74 -9.40
N ASP A 289 -4.41 6.74 -10.66
CA ASP A 289 -5.71 7.29 -11.07
C ASP A 289 -6.89 6.44 -10.57
N ALA A 290 -6.77 5.11 -10.69
CA ALA A 290 -7.77 4.17 -10.18
C ALA A 290 -7.69 4.00 -8.65
N ARG A 291 -6.57 4.40 -8.04
CA ARG A 291 -6.20 4.15 -6.64
C ARG A 291 -6.31 2.68 -6.27
N THR A 292 -5.67 1.82 -7.04
CA THR A 292 -5.68 0.38 -6.83
C THR A 292 -4.27 -0.18 -6.64
N ILE A 293 -4.17 -1.29 -5.92
CA ILE A 293 -2.97 -2.09 -5.75
C ILE A 293 -3.29 -3.51 -6.19
N SER A 294 -2.41 -4.11 -6.97
CA SER A 294 -2.42 -5.54 -7.24
C SER A 294 -1.02 -6.09 -7.08
N PHE A 295 -0.89 -7.40 -6.94
CA PHE A 295 0.42 -8.03 -6.96
C PHE A 295 0.39 -9.42 -7.56
N THR A 296 1.52 -9.83 -8.13
CA THR A 296 1.78 -11.18 -8.62
C THR A 296 3.08 -11.71 -8.04
N LEU A 297 3.19 -13.02 -7.91
CA LEU A 297 4.43 -13.68 -7.54
C LEU A 297 5.34 -13.79 -8.77
N LEU A 298 6.62 -13.40 -8.65
CA LEU A 298 7.56 -13.56 -9.75
C LEU A 298 7.85 -15.05 -10.01
N PRO A 299 7.93 -15.48 -11.29
CA PRO A 299 8.26 -16.86 -11.63
C PRO A 299 9.61 -17.27 -11.02
N GLY A 300 9.70 -18.50 -10.50
CA GLY A 300 10.94 -19.04 -9.93
C GLY A 300 11.39 -18.43 -8.59
N CYS A 301 10.71 -17.39 -8.09
CA CYS A 301 11.04 -16.69 -6.85
C CYS A 301 10.15 -17.07 -5.67
N ALA A 302 9.48 -18.23 -5.73
CA ALA A 302 8.64 -18.73 -4.64
C ALA A 302 9.51 -19.36 -3.54
N ASN A 303 9.24 -19.03 -2.28
CA ASN A 303 9.94 -19.67 -1.17
C ASN A 303 9.46 -21.12 -1.02
N THR A 304 10.35 -22.09 -1.27
CA THR A 304 10.03 -23.53 -1.20
C THR A 304 10.35 -24.17 0.15
N SER A 305 11.00 -23.44 1.07
CA SER A 305 11.39 -23.95 2.39
C SER A 305 10.63 -23.30 3.54
N GLU A 306 10.20 -24.12 4.52
CA GLU A 306 9.78 -23.69 5.86
C GLU A 306 11.00 -23.24 6.70
N SER A 307 11.89 -22.42 6.15
CA SER A 307 13.03 -21.91 6.91
C SER A 307 12.53 -20.85 7.91
N THR A 308 12.47 -21.26 9.16
CA THR A 308 11.92 -20.55 10.32
C THR A 308 12.80 -19.41 10.83
N ASN A 309 13.85 -19.02 10.12
CA ASN A 309 14.68 -17.87 10.48
C ASN A 309 14.05 -16.56 9.99
N ALA A 310 12.88 -16.25 10.54
CA ALA A 310 12.11 -15.03 10.32
C ALA A 310 12.77 -13.74 10.87
N ALA A 311 13.99 -13.84 11.44
CA ALA A 311 14.54 -12.80 12.31
C ALA A 311 15.39 -11.72 11.61
N TYR A 312 15.86 -11.93 10.37
CA TYR A 312 16.75 -10.99 9.68
C TYR A 312 16.36 -10.76 8.23
N TRP A 313 15.15 -10.22 7.99
CA TRP A 313 14.66 -9.89 6.65
C TRP A 313 15.19 -8.55 6.12
N SER A 314 16.04 -7.85 6.88
CA SER A 314 16.77 -6.67 6.39
C SER A 314 17.71 -6.99 5.23
N ASP A 315 18.13 -8.26 5.12
CA ASP A 315 19.21 -8.65 4.21
C ASP A 315 18.72 -9.17 2.84
N TYR A 316 17.43 -9.43 2.67
CA TYR A 316 16.84 -9.87 1.39
C TYR A 316 16.43 -8.74 0.45
N TRP A 317 16.62 -7.47 0.85
CA TRP A 317 16.40 -6.33 -0.03
C TRP A 317 17.56 -6.12 -1.01
N TYR A 318 18.74 -6.68 -0.70
CA TYR A 318 19.94 -6.46 -1.47
C TYR A 318 19.95 -7.42 -2.65
N GLY A 319 19.86 -6.90 -3.87
CA GLY A 319 20.20 -7.67 -5.08
C GLY A 319 19.22 -7.57 -6.24
N LEU A 320 17.97 -7.11 -6.03
CA LEU A 320 16.97 -6.99 -7.09
C LEU A 320 16.98 -5.60 -7.72
N TYR A 321 17.38 -5.51 -8.97
CA TYR A 321 17.52 -4.27 -9.70
C TYR A 321 16.68 -4.25 -10.98
N TRP A 322 16.03 -3.13 -11.23
CA TRP A 322 15.43 -2.84 -12.53
C TRP A 322 16.52 -2.45 -13.53
N ALA A 323 16.59 -3.17 -14.65
CA ALA A 323 17.42 -2.83 -15.81
C ALA A 323 16.51 -2.47 -16.97
N ILE A 324 16.62 -1.23 -17.46
CA ILE A 324 15.73 -0.72 -18.51
C ILE A 324 16.56 -0.22 -19.71
N PRO A 325 16.51 -0.90 -20.86
CA PRO A 325 17.22 -0.52 -22.07
C PRO A 325 16.90 0.89 -22.59
N GLN A 326 17.92 1.75 -22.74
CA GLN A 326 17.75 3.05 -23.41
C GLN A 326 17.45 2.92 -24.92
N SER A 327 17.78 1.78 -25.54
CA SER A 327 17.52 1.52 -26.97
C SER A 327 16.06 1.26 -27.30
N PHE A 328 15.15 1.29 -26.32
CA PHE A 328 13.72 1.22 -26.58
C PHE A 328 13.24 2.49 -27.30
N LYS A 329 13.28 2.45 -28.63
CA LYS A 329 12.43 3.26 -29.48
C LYS A 329 11.47 2.29 -30.13
N LEU A 330 10.20 2.32 -29.74
CA LEU A 330 9.18 1.72 -30.59
C LEU A 330 9.24 2.46 -31.93
N GLN A 331 9.80 1.82 -32.97
CA GLN A 331 9.31 2.09 -34.31
C GLN A 331 7.80 1.80 -34.23
N PRO A 332 6.92 2.71 -34.66
CA PRO A 332 5.49 2.45 -34.64
C PRO A 332 5.19 1.29 -35.59
N SER A 333 5.30 0.06 -35.09
CA SER A 333 4.77 -1.12 -35.75
C SER A 333 3.27 -1.00 -35.61
N ASN A 334 2.63 -0.78 -36.75
CA ASN A 334 1.19 -0.72 -36.98
C ASN A 334 0.36 -1.04 -35.74
N SER A 335 -0.30 0.01 -35.25
CA SER A 335 -1.44 -0.06 -34.36
C SER A 335 -2.22 -1.35 -34.60
N LEU A 336 -2.26 -2.22 -33.60
CA LEU A 336 -3.54 -2.87 -33.33
C LEU A 336 -4.45 -1.71 -32.95
N ASP A 337 -5.33 -1.36 -33.88
CA ASP A 337 -6.29 -0.28 -33.74
C ASP A 337 -6.96 -0.40 -32.37
N VAL A 338 -6.53 0.46 -31.45
CA VAL A 338 -7.38 0.84 -30.34
C VAL A 338 -8.52 1.57 -31.03
N VAL A 339 -9.60 0.83 -31.27
CA VAL A 339 -10.88 1.42 -31.65
C VAL A 339 -11.26 2.32 -30.49
N ARG A 340 -10.84 3.58 -30.56
CA ARG A 340 -11.49 4.67 -29.84
C ARG A 340 -12.90 4.73 -30.40
N ILE A 341 -13.83 4.02 -29.78
CA ILE A 341 -15.24 4.33 -29.90
C ILE A 341 -15.40 5.70 -29.23
N LYS A 342 -15.21 6.76 -30.01
CA LYS A 342 -15.88 8.03 -29.72
C LYS A 342 -17.37 7.70 -29.77
N PHE A 343 -18.04 7.73 -28.64
CA PHE A 343 -19.47 7.92 -28.61
C PHE A 343 -19.77 9.30 -29.20
N ASN A 344 -19.85 9.38 -30.53
CA ASN A 344 -20.69 10.38 -31.16
C ASN A 344 -22.12 9.99 -30.78
N ARG A 345 -22.65 10.61 -29.72
CA ARG A 345 -24.09 10.89 -29.68
C ARG A 345 -24.37 11.73 -30.91
N ASN A 346 -24.82 11.09 -31.97
CA ASN A 346 -25.72 11.63 -32.99
C ASN A 346 -25.98 10.50 -33.97
N LEU A 347 -27.15 9.87 -33.85
CA LEU A 347 -28.05 9.54 -34.95
C LEU A 347 -29.30 8.85 -34.38
N LEU A 348 -30.33 9.67 -34.11
CA LEU A 348 -31.63 9.53 -34.77
C LEU A 348 -32.09 10.95 -35.06
N SER A 349 -31.61 11.53 -36.16
CA SER A 349 -32.37 12.52 -36.90
C SER A 349 -33.13 11.76 -37.97
N GLU A 350 -34.26 11.17 -37.58
CA GLU A 350 -35.36 11.04 -38.53
C GLU A 350 -36.16 12.33 -38.42
N GLU A 351 -36.11 13.12 -39.50
CA GLU A 351 -37.10 14.14 -39.75
C GLU A 351 -38.47 13.45 -39.93
N GLY A 352 -39.16 13.30 -38.81
CA GLY A 352 -40.57 12.99 -38.72
C GLY A 352 -41.14 13.87 -37.61
N THR A 353 -41.88 14.91 -37.99
CA THR A 353 -42.53 15.83 -37.07
C THR A 353 -43.57 15.13 -36.20
N GLU A 354 -43.18 14.68 -35.01
CA GLU A 354 -44.07 14.51 -33.87
C GLU A 354 -43.39 15.04 -32.60
N GLN A 355 -43.87 16.17 -32.10
CA GLN A 355 -43.51 16.73 -30.80
C GLN A 355 -43.99 15.78 -29.69
N ALA A 356 -43.17 14.80 -29.33
CA ALA A 356 -43.28 14.15 -28.04
C ALA A 356 -42.62 15.08 -27.01
N ASN A 357 -43.44 15.82 -26.26
CA ASN A 357 -43.00 16.46 -25.02
C ASN A 357 -42.47 15.36 -24.08
N GLU A 358 -41.15 15.16 -24.02
CA GLU A 358 -40.54 14.37 -22.94
C GLU A 358 -40.83 15.10 -21.63
N ALA A 359 -41.84 14.63 -20.89
CA ALA A 359 -42.15 15.15 -19.58
C ALA A 359 -40.89 14.98 -18.69
N PRO A 360 -40.46 16.03 -17.96
CA PRO A 360 -39.33 15.91 -17.06
C PRO A 360 -39.61 14.82 -16.02
N TRP A 361 -38.61 13.97 -15.73
CA TRP A 361 -38.74 12.84 -14.79
C TRP A 361 -39.38 13.26 -13.45
N SER A 362 -39.15 14.49 -12.98
CA SER A 362 -39.80 15.06 -11.79
C SER A 362 -41.33 14.98 -11.77
N ASN A 363 -42.00 14.81 -12.93
CA ASN A 363 -43.45 14.74 -13.02
C ASN A 363 -44.04 13.36 -12.68
N ILE A 364 -43.22 12.35 -12.38
CA ILE A 364 -43.72 11.05 -11.91
C ILE A 364 -44.28 11.22 -10.50
N PRO A 365 -45.57 10.91 -10.25
CA PRO A 365 -46.17 10.98 -8.92
C PRO A 365 -45.45 10.10 -7.90
N ILE A 366 -45.31 10.60 -6.67
CA ILE A 366 -44.66 9.89 -5.55
C ILE A 366 -45.30 8.52 -5.32
N GLU A 367 -46.62 8.41 -5.49
CA GLU A 367 -47.36 7.17 -5.30
C GLU A 367 -46.89 6.06 -6.24
N LEU A 368 -46.50 6.40 -7.48
CA LEU A 368 -45.96 5.43 -8.44
C LEU A 368 -44.53 5.04 -8.10
N LEU A 369 -43.72 5.98 -7.61
CA LEU A 369 -42.36 5.70 -7.15
C LEU A 369 -42.38 4.78 -5.92
N GLU A 370 -43.31 5.01 -4.99
CA GLU A 370 -43.49 4.17 -3.80
C GLU A 370 -43.93 2.72 -4.13
N LEU A 371 -44.51 2.48 -5.31
CA LEU A 371 -44.74 1.11 -5.81
C LEU A 371 -43.46 0.42 -6.28
N LEU A 372 -42.45 1.19 -6.69
CA LEU A 372 -41.15 0.68 -7.13
C LEU A 372 -40.20 0.42 -5.97
N VAL A 373 -40.32 1.16 -4.86
CA VAL A 373 -39.44 1.05 -3.67
C VAL A 373 -39.13 -0.39 -3.25
N PRO A 374 -40.09 -1.34 -3.17
CA PRO A 374 -39.80 -2.73 -2.78
C PRO A 374 -38.91 -3.50 -3.76
N LYS A 375 -38.71 -3.00 -4.98
CA LYS A 375 -37.91 -3.62 -6.05
C LYS A 375 -36.55 -2.93 -6.25
N LEU A 376 -36.31 -1.81 -5.58
CA LEU A 376 -35.07 -1.05 -5.70
C LEU A 376 -34.01 -1.64 -4.78
N SER A 377 -32.75 -1.63 -5.23
CA SER A 377 -31.63 -1.81 -4.32
C SER A 377 -31.54 -0.61 -3.36
N PHE A 378 -30.81 -0.79 -2.25
CA PHE A 378 -30.54 0.30 -1.31
C PHE A 378 -29.98 1.56 -2.01
N ILE A 379 -29.05 1.36 -2.94
CA ILE A 379 -28.42 2.47 -3.68
C ILE A 379 -29.35 3.07 -4.72
N ASP A 380 -30.15 2.27 -5.42
CA ASP A 380 -31.09 2.82 -6.40
C ASP A 380 -32.14 3.68 -5.71
N TYR A 381 -32.61 3.28 -4.52
CA TYR A 381 -33.49 4.11 -3.71
C TYR A 381 -32.81 5.41 -3.26
N PHE A 382 -31.56 5.34 -2.82
CA PHE A 382 -30.77 6.53 -2.49
C PHE A 382 -30.66 7.50 -3.68
N HIS A 383 -30.41 6.98 -4.89
CA HIS A 383 -30.37 7.80 -6.10
C HIS A 383 -31.73 8.40 -6.47
N VAL A 384 -32.83 7.66 -6.29
CA VAL A 384 -34.19 8.18 -6.51
C VAL A 384 -34.44 9.38 -5.59
N GLN A 385 -34.09 9.29 -4.30
CA GLN A 385 -34.24 10.42 -3.39
C GLN A 385 -33.39 11.65 -3.77
N ALA A 386 -32.29 11.45 -4.51
CA ALA A 386 -31.40 12.51 -4.94
C ALA A 386 -31.86 13.26 -6.21
N VAL A 387 -32.90 12.78 -6.92
CA VAL A 387 -33.35 13.38 -8.19
C VAL A 387 -33.96 14.77 -8.01
N CYS A 388 -34.94 14.91 -7.10
CA CYS A 388 -35.59 16.19 -6.82
C CYS A 388 -36.17 16.25 -5.40
N LYS A 389 -36.57 17.46 -4.96
CA LYS A 389 -37.13 17.67 -3.61
C LYS A 389 -38.40 16.85 -3.37
N GLU A 390 -39.28 16.70 -4.36
CA GLU A 390 -40.52 15.93 -4.20
C GLU A 390 -40.21 14.44 -3.99
N TRP A 391 -39.28 13.87 -4.75
CA TRP A 391 -38.88 12.47 -4.61
C TRP A 391 -38.15 12.21 -3.29
N SER A 392 -37.45 13.21 -2.74
CA SER A 392 -36.83 13.11 -1.42
C SER A 392 -37.84 13.02 -0.27
N LEU A 393 -39.11 13.36 -0.50
CA LEU A 393 -40.18 13.29 0.49
C LEU A 393 -40.90 11.93 0.52
N MET A 394 -40.44 10.94 -0.26
CA MET A 394 -40.98 9.58 -0.22
C MET A 394 -41.05 9.07 1.23
N THR A 395 -42.25 8.67 1.64
CA THR A 395 -42.51 8.25 3.03
C THR A 395 -42.28 6.77 3.23
N LYS A 396 -42.42 5.99 2.16
CA LYS A 396 -42.12 4.57 2.15
C LYS A 396 -40.62 4.36 2.26
N SER A 397 -40.18 4.01 3.46
CA SER A 397 -38.80 3.58 3.70
C SER A 397 -38.54 2.26 3.02
N ILE A 398 -37.29 2.03 2.63
CA ILE A 398 -36.74 0.69 2.50
C ILE A 398 -36.84 0.03 3.89
N GLN A 399 -37.95 -0.64 4.16
CA GLN A 399 -38.19 -1.37 5.41
C GLN A 399 -37.81 -2.86 5.27
N TYR A 400 -37.47 -3.30 4.05
CA TYR A 400 -37.42 -4.73 3.71
C TYR A 400 -36.29 -5.13 2.74
N THR A 401 -35.38 -4.23 2.33
CA THR A 401 -34.18 -4.72 1.62
C THR A 401 -33.17 -5.11 2.66
N GLU A 402 -32.78 -6.38 2.68
CA GLU A 402 -31.65 -6.81 3.49
C GLU A 402 -30.40 -6.08 3.03
N THR A 403 -29.87 -5.26 3.93
CA THR A 403 -28.62 -4.55 3.71
C THR A 403 -27.47 -5.46 4.12
N TYR A 404 -26.48 -5.54 3.26
CA TYR A 404 -25.22 -6.21 3.55
C TYR A 404 -24.08 -5.22 3.35
N PRO A 405 -22.91 -5.50 3.94
CA PRO A 405 -21.73 -4.69 3.72
C PRO A 405 -21.39 -4.48 2.24
N MET A 406 -21.17 -3.23 1.87
CA MET A 406 -20.63 -2.79 0.59
C MET A 406 -19.21 -2.29 0.78
N LEU A 407 -18.34 -2.51 -0.22
CA LEU A 407 -16.95 -2.05 -0.15
C LEU A 407 -16.89 -0.58 -0.55
N MET A 408 -16.59 0.29 0.41
CA MET A 408 -16.37 1.70 0.17
C MET A 408 -14.90 1.98 -0.12
N SER A 409 -14.61 2.79 -1.15
CA SER A 409 -13.25 3.27 -1.47
C SER A 409 -13.27 4.68 -2.05
N PHE A 410 -12.19 5.44 -1.87
CA PHE A 410 -12.10 6.79 -2.44
C PHE A 410 -11.60 6.76 -3.89
N CYS A 411 -12.27 7.47 -4.79
CA CYS A 411 -11.76 7.72 -6.15
C CYS A 411 -10.70 8.83 -6.11
N SER A 412 -11.07 9.96 -5.53
CA SER A 412 -10.17 11.09 -5.30
C SER A 412 -10.62 11.83 -4.06
N GLN A 413 -9.66 12.07 -3.15
CA GLN A 413 -9.96 12.71 -1.86
C GLN A 413 -10.25 14.20 -2.03
N SER A 414 -9.69 14.82 -3.07
CA SER A 414 -9.86 16.23 -3.39
C SER A 414 -11.22 16.55 -4.01
N THR A 415 -11.88 15.57 -4.64
CA THR A 415 -13.20 15.76 -5.28
C THR A 415 -14.37 15.28 -4.41
N GLY A 416 -14.10 14.58 -3.31
CA GLY A 416 -15.14 13.95 -2.48
C GLY A 416 -15.87 12.79 -3.18
N ALA A 417 -15.32 12.27 -4.27
CA ALA A 417 -15.89 11.14 -4.99
C ALA A 417 -15.43 9.81 -4.37
N TYR A 418 -16.38 8.92 -4.09
CA TYR A 418 -16.14 7.58 -3.58
C TYR A 418 -16.98 6.54 -4.33
N LYS A 419 -16.50 5.30 -4.30
CA LYS A 419 -17.15 4.12 -4.87
C LYS A 419 -17.75 3.26 -3.77
N LEU A 420 -18.91 2.67 -4.05
CA LEU A 420 -19.49 1.57 -3.29
C LEU A 420 -19.62 0.37 -4.22
N PHE A 421 -18.92 -0.71 -3.90
CA PHE A 421 -19.01 -1.96 -4.63
C PHE A 421 -19.90 -2.95 -3.87
N ASP A 422 -20.93 -3.43 -4.56
CA ASP A 422 -21.81 -4.52 -4.14
C ASP A 422 -21.18 -5.85 -4.58
N PRO A 423 -20.69 -6.68 -3.63
CA PRO A 423 -20.04 -7.92 -3.95
C PRO A 423 -21.00 -9.05 -4.34
N LEU A 424 -22.29 -8.94 -4.04
CA LEU A 424 -23.27 -9.97 -4.35
C LEU A 424 -23.86 -9.79 -5.75
N ASN A 425 -24.15 -8.54 -6.12
CA ASN A 425 -24.63 -8.18 -7.46
C ASN A 425 -23.50 -7.82 -8.43
N GLU A 426 -22.26 -7.73 -7.95
CA GLU A 426 -21.08 -7.32 -8.72
C GLU A 426 -21.26 -5.95 -9.41
N LYS A 427 -21.92 -5.03 -8.70
CA LYS A 427 -22.22 -3.67 -9.18
C LYS A 427 -21.40 -2.63 -8.44
N GLU A 428 -20.83 -1.70 -9.17
CA GLU A 428 -20.13 -0.55 -8.60
C GLU A 428 -20.94 0.73 -8.81
N TYR A 429 -21.09 1.50 -7.73
CA TYR A 429 -21.78 2.77 -7.72
C TYR A 429 -20.78 3.88 -7.39
N THR A 430 -20.75 4.95 -8.20
CA THR A 430 -19.92 6.12 -7.91
C THR A 430 -20.78 7.23 -7.35
N ILE A 431 -20.46 7.67 -6.14
CA ILE A 431 -21.16 8.75 -5.45
C ILE A 431 -20.22 9.95 -5.35
N LYS A 432 -20.74 11.12 -5.71
CA LYS A 432 -20.06 12.40 -5.52
C LYS A 432 -20.69 13.11 -4.35
N ASP A 433 -19.95 13.22 -3.24
CA ASP A 433 -20.40 13.98 -2.08
C ASP A 433 -19.29 14.89 -1.56
N ASN A 434 -19.57 16.19 -1.56
CA ASN A 434 -18.65 17.20 -1.04
C ASN A 434 -18.42 17.05 0.47
N LEU A 435 -19.24 16.28 1.19
CA LEU A 435 -19.07 15.99 2.61
C LEU A 435 -17.71 15.38 2.94
N LEU A 436 -17.21 14.53 2.03
CA LEU A 436 -15.93 13.84 2.14
C LEU A 436 -14.86 14.51 1.28
N CYS A 437 -15.05 15.75 0.85
CA CYS A 437 -14.02 16.51 0.14
C CYS A 437 -13.02 17.09 1.15
N SER A 438 -11.73 16.80 0.96
CA SER A 438 -10.67 17.36 1.78
C SER A 438 -9.36 17.47 1.03
N VAL A 439 -8.69 18.61 1.18
CA VAL A 439 -7.31 18.82 0.71
C VAL A 439 -6.32 17.97 1.52
N ASN A 440 -6.66 17.69 2.78
CA ASN A 440 -5.87 16.81 3.63
C ASN A 440 -6.21 15.35 3.37
N ARG A 441 -5.19 14.50 3.49
CA ARG A 441 -5.33 13.05 3.40
C ARG A 441 -6.41 12.53 4.34
N GLN A 442 -7.25 11.66 3.81
CA GLN A 442 -8.30 10.96 4.54
C GLN A 442 -7.99 9.47 4.60
N THR A 443 -8.41 8.86 5.70
CA THR A 443 -8.27 7.43 5.92
C THR A 443 -9.51 6.86 6.59
N LEU A 444 -10.02 5.77 6.04
CA LEU A 444 -11.10 4.97 6.63
C LEU A 444 -10.54 4.08 7.74
N ARG A 445 -11.16 4.11 8.93
CA ARG A 445 -10.63 3.44 10.13
C ARG A 445 -11.52 2.32 10.63
N PHE A 446 -12.81 2.57 10.74
CA PHE A 446 -13.77 1.63 11.32
C PHE A 446 -15.16 1.95 10.80
N SER A 447 -16.00 0.92 10.68
CA SER A 447 -17.36 1.03 10.20
C SER A 447 -18.29 0.17 11.04
N LYS A 448 -19.42 0.73 11.49
CA LYS A 448 -20.47 0.00 12.21
C LYS A 448 -21.78 0.79 12.16
N HIS A 449 -22.92 0.12 11.97
CA HIS A 449 -24.25 0.74 11.94
C HIS A 449 -24.39 1.94 10.98
N GLY A 450 -23.84 1.84 9.76
CA GLY A 450 -23.86 2.93 8.77
C GLY A 450 -22.91 4.09 9.03
N TRP A 451 -22.20 4.11 10.16
CA TRP A 451 -21.21 5.13 10.51
C TRP A 451 -19.80 4.68 10.19
N ILE A 452 -19.01 5.59 9.63
CA ILE A 452 -17.59 5.41 9.37
C ILE A 452 -16.79 6.36 10.24
N LEU A 453 -15.78 5.84 10.94
CA LEU A 453 -14.70 6.65 11.52
C LEU A 453 -13.63 6.90 10.47
N LEU A 454 -13.26 8.17 10.32
CA LEU A 454 -12.24 8.62 9.39
C LEU A 454 -11.27 9.60 10.05
N THR A 455 -9.98 9.48 9.71
CA THR A 455 -8.96 10.45 10.12
C THR A 455 -8.66 11.39 8.97
N ILE A 456 -8.74 12.70 9.22
CA ILE A 456 -8.36 13.74 8.25
C ILE A 456 -7.10 14.46 8.74
N GLY A 457 -6.03 14.37 7.95
CA GLY A 457 -4.71 14.89 8.32
C GLY A 457 -4.18 14.29 9.63
N HIS A 458 -3.39 15.04 10.39
CA HIS A 458 -2.66 14.48 11.53
C HIS A 458 -3.41 14.43 12.86
N ARG A 459 -4.59 15.03 13.02
CA ARG A 459 -5.18 15.23 14.37
C ARG A 459 -6.70 15.20 14.44
N CYS A 460 -7.40 15.04 13.32
CA CYS A 460 -8.86 15.15 13.30
C CYS A 460 -9.47 13.78 13.04
N ILE A 461 -10.39 13.39 13.91
CA ILE A 461 -11.22 12.19 13.74
C ILE A 461 -12.64 12.66 13.52
N PHE A 462 -13.28 12.12 12.49
CA PHE A 462 -14.69 12.36 12.19
C PHE A 462 -15.40 11.02 12.17
N ALA A 463 -16.65 11.04 12.59
CA ALA A 463 -17.59 9.99 12.29
C ALA A 463 -18.58 10.54 11.26
N VAL A 464 -18.80 9.80 10.18
CA VAL A 464 -19.68 10.22 9.08
C VAL A 464 -20.61 9.09 8.72
N ASN A 465 -21.89 9.39 8.55
CA ASN A 465 -22.81 8.53 7.86
C ASN A 465 -23.06 9.13 6.45
N PRO A 466 -22.54 8.52 5.37
CA PRO A 466 -22.65 9.07 4.03
C PRO A 466 -24.09 9.05 3.47
N PHE A 467 -24.97 8.20 4.03
CA PHE A 467 -26.35 8.05 3.57
C PHE A 467 -27.31 9.03 4.23
N THR A 468 -27.12 9.30 5.53
CA THR A 468 -27.87 10.34 6.25
C THR A 468 -27.23 11.73 6.13
N ARG A 469 -26.00 11.80 5.56
CA ARG A 469 -25.15 13.00 5.47
C ARG A 469 -24.81 13.62 6.81
N GLU A 470 -24.90 12.84 7.88
CA GLU A 470 -24.58 13.30 9.22
C GLU A 470 -23.07 13.23 9.48
N VAL A 471 -22.56 14.28 10.12
CA VAL A 471 -21.15 14.38 10.50
C VAL A 471 -21.06 14.66 11.98
N PHE A 472 -20.21 13.91 12.65
CA PHE A 472 -19.83 14.13 14.04
C PHE A 472 -18.32 14.30 14.14
N ARG A 473 -17.88 15.45 14.62
CA ARG A 473 -16.46 15.76 14.76
C ARG A 473 -16.01 15.50 16.20
N LEU A 474 -15.08 14.56 16.36
CA LEU A 474 -14.45 14.30 17.64
C LEU A 474 -13.40 15.37 17.98
N PRO A 475 -13.04 15.55 19.27
CA PRO A 475 -11.96 16.43 19.68
C PRO A 475 -10.65 16.08 18.96
N ARG A 476 -9.74 17.06 18.83
CA ARG A 476 -8.44 16.78 18.21
C ARG A 476 -7.64 15.81 19.06
N MET A 477 -7.21 14.71 18.45
CA MET A 477 -6.33 13.74 19.08
C MET A 477 -4.88 14.14 18.79
N ARG A 478 -4.06 14.27 19.85
CA ARG A 478 -2.62 14.57 19.70
C ARG A 478 -1.83 13.35 19.23
N GLN A 479 -2.33 12.15 19.50
CA GLN A 479 -1.71 10.92 19.04
C GLN A 479 -1.88 10.78 17.53
N HIS A 480 -0.80 10.42 16.85
CA HIS A 480 -0.76 10.30 15.40
C HIS A 480 -0.91 8.87 14.89
N LEU A 481 -0.72 7.87 15.76
CA LEU A 481 -0.65 6.46 15.39
C LEU A 481 -1.33 5.62 16.47
N PHE A 482 -2.18 4.70 16.02
CA PHE A 482 -2.89 3.71 16.83
C PHE A 482 -3.09 2.45 15.98
N ASN A 483 -3.13 1.28 16.62
CA ASN A 483 -3.29 -0.03 15.97
C ASN A 483 -4.74 -0.30 15.58
N GLY A 484 -5.69 0.26 16.34
CA GLY A 484 -7.12 0.12 16.07
C GLY A 484 -7.94 1.17 16.82
N ILE A 485 -9.12 1.47 16.30
CA ILE A 485 -10.11 2.39 16.88
C ILE A 485 -11.52 1.87 16.62
N SER A 486 -12.39 1.93 17.61
CA SER A 486 -13.80 1.58 17.45
C SER A 486 -14.69 2.37 18.43
N PHE A 487 -16.00 2.14 18.35
CA PHE A 487 -16.97 2.75 19.25
C PHE A 487 -17.94 1.73 19.83
N SER A 488 -18.42 2.01 21.04
CA SER A 488 -19.40 1.16 21.75
C SER A 488 -20.78 1.20 21.11
N SER A 489 -21.24 2.40 20.79
CA SER A 489 -22.53 2.74 20.18
C SER A 489 -22.36 3.87 19.17
N PHE A 490 -23.39 4.17 18.37
CA PHE A 490 -23.30 5.19 17.33
C PHE A 490 -22.79 6.53 17.88
N PRO A 491 -21.96 7.29 17.13
CA PRO A 491 -21.17 8.41 17.66
C PRO A 491 -21.95 9.54 18.36
N LYS A 492 -23.23 9.70 18.03
CA LYS A 492 -24.12 10.73 18.63
C LYS A 492 -24.84 10.26 19.89
N SER A 493 -24.77 8.98 20.23
CA SER A 493 -25.42 8.43 21.41
C SER A 493 -24.84 9.05 22.69
N PRO A 494 -25.66 9.42 23.70
CA PRO A 494 -25.18 10.04 24.95
C PRO A 494 -24.30 9.12 25.80
N ASP A 495 -24.30 7.82 25.54
CA ASP A 495 -23.48 6.79 26.17
C ASP A 495 -22.36 6.27 25.23
N SER A 496 -22.15 6.92 24.07
CA SER A 496 -21.13 6.51 23.13
C SER A 496 -19.72 6.69 23.71
N ILE A 497 -18.90 5.67 23.53
CA ILE A 497 -17.50 5.64 23.92
C ILE A 497 -16.70 5.30 22.69
N VAL A 498 -15.72 6.15 22.35
CA VAL A 498 -14.74 5.88 21.30
C VAL A 498 -13.43 5.48 21.96
N PHE A 499 -12.93 4.31 21.59
CA PHE A 499 -11.73 3.70 22.16
C PHE A 499 -10.70 3.45 21.06
N ALA A 500 -9.47 3.90 21.28
CA ALA A 500 -8.33 3.61 20.45
C ALA A 500 -7.21 2.99 21.29
N ILE A 501 -6.47 2.06 20.69
CA ILE A 501 -5.34 1.38 21.31
C ILE A 501 -4.08 1.55 20.46
N CYS A 502 -2.96 1.85 21.11
CA CYS A 502 -1.66 2.03 20.48
C CYS A 502 -0.64 1.17 21.22
N LYS A 503 0.08 0.30 20.53
CA LYS A 503 1.26 -0.36 21.09
C LYS A 503 2.52 0.28 20.53
N ASN A 504 3.48 0.54 21.42
CA ASN A 504 4.82 0.92 20.99
C ASN A 504 5.60 -0.36 20.66
N PRO A 505 6.14 -0.53 19.43
CA PRO A 505 6.86 -1.75 19.05
C PRO A 505 8.10 -2.00 19.92
N TRP A 506 8.69 -0.96 20.50
CA TRP A 506 9.94 -1.05 21.27
C TRP A 506 9.74 -1.08 22.79
N ASN A 507 8.50 -1.12 23.29
CA ASN A 507 8.23 -1.15 24.72
C ASN A 507 7.15 -2.16 25.08
N ASN A 508 7.29 -2.83 26.22
CA ASN A 508 6.26 -3.71 26.80
C ASN A 508 5.14 -2.89 27.45
N SER A 509 4.61 -1.91 26.71
CA SER A 509 3.54 -1.04 27.15
C SER A 509 2.65 -0.66 25.98
N PHE A 510 1.37 -0.47 26.25
CA PHE A 510 0.44 0.13 25.31
C PHE A 510 -0.20 1.36 25.94
N GLU A 511 -0.67 2.24 25.07
CA GLU A 511 -1.44 3.42 25.43
C GLU A 511 -2.87 3.20 24.95
N VAL A 512 -3.83 3.48 25.83
CA VAL A 512 -5.23 3.57 25.44
C VAL A 512 -5.67 5.02 25.41
N ILE A 513 -6.57 5.32 24.49
CA ILE A 513 -7.12 6.65 24.29
C ILE A 513 -8.63 6.52 24.24
N LEU A 514 -9.31 7.24 25.10
CA LEU A 514 -10.75 7.15 25.30
C LEU A 514 -11.42 8.51 25.15
N TRP A 515 -12.56 8.54 24.50
CA TRP A 515 -13.48 9.66 24.50
C TRP A 515 -14.88 9.16 24.86
N ARG A 516 -15.54 9.83 25.80
CA ARG A 516 -16.95 9.61 26.10
C ARG A 516 -17.79 10.74 25.53
N ALA A 517 -19.03 10.45 25.18
CA ALA A 517 -19.97 11.46 24.72
C ALA A 517 -20.04 12.64 25.71
N GLY A 518 -19.80 13.84 25.19
CA GLY A 518 -19.72 15.09 25.98
C GLY A 518 -18.30 15.48 26.43
N ASP A 519 -17.30 14.60 26.34
CA ASP A 519 -15.93 14.92 26.70
C ASP A 519 -15.34 15.98 25.75
N LYS A 520 -14.70 17.01 26.32
CA LYS A 520 -14.01 18.05 25.55
C LYS A 520 -12.65 17.59 25.02
N HIS A 521 -12.04 16.60 25.66
CA HIS A 521 -10.69 16.13 25.39
C HIS A 521 -10.62 14.60 25.49
N TRP A 522 -9.67 14.01 24.79
CA TRP A 522 -9.36 12.59 24.91
C TRP A 522 -8.66 12.30 26.24
N THR A 523 -9.09 11.26 26.93
CA THR A 523 -8.39 10.71 28.10
C THR A 523 -7.37 9.68 27.64
N LYS A 524 -6.13 9.82 28.08
CA LYS A 524 -5.03 8.90 27.74
C LYS A 524 -4.55 8.18 28.98
N LYS A 525 -4.29 6.88 28.88
CA LYS A 525 -3.71 6.09 29.97
C LYS A 525 -2.68 5.11 29.42
N HIS A 526 -1.53 5.06 30.09
CA HIS A 526 -0.47 4.11 29.79
C HIS A 526 -0.59 2.89 30.70
N PHE A 527 -0.34 1.71 30.14
CA PHE A 527 -0.31 0.45 30.86
C PHE A 527 0.97 -0.30 30.51
N SER A 528 1.65 -0.81 31.54
CA SER A 528 2.70 -1.81 31.38
C SER A 528 2.08 -3.17 31.11
N CYS A 529 2.68 -3.94 30.21
CA CYS A 529 2.38 -5.34 30.00
C CYS A 529 3.34 -6.18 30.83
N ASP A 530 2.88 -6.64 32.00
CA ASP A 530 3.61 -7.63 32.80
C ASP A 530 3.54 -9.02 32.13
N VAL A 531 2.49 -9.26 31.34
CA VAL A 531 2.26 -10.46 30.53
C VAL A 531 2.49 -10.13 29.05
N PRO A 532 3.18 -10.99 28.25
CA PRO A 532 3.36 -10.76 26.82
C PRO A 532 2.03 -10.64 26.07
N PHE A 533 1.65 -9.41 25.71
CA PHE A 533 0.51 -9.12 24.85
C PHE A 533 0.93 -8.18 23.72
N CYS A 534 0.84 -8.65 22.50
CA CYS A 534 1.10 -7.89 21.28
C CYS A 534 -0.22 -7.73 20.55
N VAL A 535 -0.84 -6.55 20.63
CA VAL A 535 -2.09 -6.26 19.92
C VAL A 535 -1.88 -6.39 18.40
N THR A 536 -2.85 -6.99 17.72
CA THR A 536 -2.91 -7.04 16.26
C THR A 536 -3.22 -5.65 15.68
N TYR A 537 -2.93 -5.45 14.38
CA TYR A 537 -3.42 -4.27 13.65
C TYR A 537 -4.89 -4.48 13.24
N SER A 538 -5.77 -4.62 14.24
CA SER A 538 -7.22 -4.76 14.05
C SER A 538 -7.99 -3.89 15.02
N ASN A 539 -9.23 -3.55 14.66
CA ASN A 539 -10.07 -2.73 15.52
C ASN A 539 -10.55 -3.50 16.76
N PRO A 540 -10.61 -2.84 17.95
CA PRO A 540 -11.19 -3.43 19.16
C PRO A 540 -12.69 -3.70 18.99
N VAL A 541 -13.19 -4.77 19.61
CA VAL A 541 -14.61 -5.13 19.58
C VAL A 541 -15.25 -4.76 20.91
N PHE A 542 -16.30 -3.94 20.87
CA PHE A 542 -17.11 -3.68 22.06
C PHE A 542 -18.09 -4.83 22.28
N PHE A 543 -17.92 -5.56 23.38
CA PHE A 543 -18.69 -6.74 23.73
C PHE A 543 -18.88 -6.78 25.26
N ASP A 544 -20.08 -7.08 25.73
CA ASP A 544 -20.42 -7.15 27.15
C ASP A 544 -19.91 -5.96 28.00
N ASN A 545 -20.16 -4.74 27.51
CA ASN A 545 -19.75 -3.46 28.12
C ASN A 545 -18.23 -3.19 28.21
N GLU A 546 -17.40 -4.01 27.57
CA GLU A 546 -15.95 -3.87 27.55
C GLU A 546 -15.39 -3.89 26.12
N PHE A 547 -14.15 -3.43 25.95
CA PHE A 547 -13.45 -3.50 24.67
C PHE A 547 -12.47 -4.66 24.66
N TYR A 548 -12.68 -5.60 23.75
CA TYR A 548 -11.82 -6.75 23.51
C TYR A 548 -10.84 -6.47 22.38
N CYS A 549 -9.57 -6.78 22.59
CA CYS A 549 -8.48 -6.63 21.64
C CYS A 549 -7.83 -8.00 21.43
N LEU A 550 -7.60 -8.37 20.17
CA LEU A 550 -6.90 -9.60 19.83
C LEU A 550 -5.38 -9.38 19.87
N GLY A 551 -4.67 -10.34 20.44
CA GLY A 551 -3.22 -10.42 20.37
C GLY A 551 -2.76 -11.25 19.17
N ILE A 552 -1.54 -11.01 18.68
CA ILE A 552 -0.97 -11.73 17.51
C ILE A 552 -0.94 -13.26 17.69
N HIS A 553 -0.88 -13.73 18.94
CA HIS A 553 -0.89 -15.16 19.27
C HIS A 553 -2.31 -15.71 19.49
N GLY A 554 -3.34 -14.87 19.38
CA GLY A 554 -4.74 -15.23 19.64
C GLY A 554 -5.17 -15.12 21.11
N ASN A 555 -4.34 -14.56 21.99
CA ASN A 555 -4.76 -14.18 23.34
C ASN A 555 -5.61 -12.90 23.34
N LEU A 556 -6.37 -12.65 24.41
CA LEU A 556 -7.31 -11.54 24.50
C LEU A 556 -6.89 -10.52 25.57
N GLY A 557 -6.82 -9.26 25.16
CA GLY A 557 -6.73 -8.10 26.05
C GLY A 557 -8.09 -7.45 26.20
N VAL A 558 -8.46 -7.07 27.43
CA VAL A 558 -9.76 -6.47 27.74
C VAL A 558 -9.55 -5.15 28.44
N PHE A 559 -10.20 -4.11 27.90
CA PHE A 559 -10.26 -2.78 28.47
C PHE A 559 -11.66 -2.52 29.03
N ASN A 560 -11.72 -2.16 30.31
CA ASN A 560 -12.96 -1.73 30.95
C ASN A 560 -13.04 -0.20 30.90
N PRO A 561 -14.00 0.38 30.16
CA PRO A 561 -14.13 1.82 30.04
C PRO A 561 -14.76 2.48 31.28
N GLY A 562 -15.37 1.73 32.20
CA GLY A 562 -15.99 2.27 33.41
C GLY A 562 -14.96 2.69 34.46
N ASP A 563 -14.02 1.81 34.78
CA ASP A 563 -12.98 2.04 35.78
C ASP A 563 -11.60 2.37 35.19
N MET A 564 -11.49 2.41 33.85
CA MET A 564 -10.24 2.64 33.11
C MET A 564 -9.17 1.58 33.44
N THR A 565 -9.55 0.31 33.56
CA THR A 565 -8.61 -0.79 33.80
C THR A 565 -8.35 -1.62 32.55
N TRP A 566 -7.20 -2.28 32.54
CA TRP A 566 -6.81 -3.21 31.49
C TRP A 566 -6.42 -4.54 32.12
N ARG A 567 -6.79 -5.64 31.48
CA ARG A 567 -6.33 -6.98 31.82
C ARG A 567 -6.04 -7.80 30.56
N VAL A 568 -5.01 -8.61 30.61
CA VAL A 568 -4.80 -9.69 29.63
C VAL A 568 -5.42 -10.93 30.23
N LEU A 569 -6.31 -11.60 29.49
CA LEU A 569 -6.96 -12.80 30.00
C LEU A 569 -5.96 -13.97 29.99
N GLU A 570 -5.91 -14.73 31.08
CA GLU A 570 -5.12 -15.97 31.16
C GLU A 570 -5.66 -17.06 30.22
N LYS A 571 -6.96 -17.00 29.93
CA LYS A 571 -7.67 -17.85 28.98
C LYS A 571 -8.51 -17.00 28.03
N PRO A 572 -8.71 -17.38 26.77
CA PRO A 572 -8.30 -18.64 26.15
C PRO A 572 -6.79 -18.76 25.96
N GLU A 573 -6.32 -20.01 25.89
CA GLU A 573 -4.95 -20.30 25.46
C GLU A 573 -4.72 -19.68 24.07
N PRO A 574 -3.51 -19.16 23.80
CA PRO A 574 -3.21 -18.57 22.50
C PRO A 574 -3.48 -19.58 21.38
N ILE A 575 -4.15 -19.14 20.32
CA ILE A 575 -4.37 -19.92 19.09
C ILE A 575 -3.02 -20.40 18.53
N ARG A 576 -1.96 -19.59 18.69
CA ARG A 576 -0.61 -19.86 18.20
C ARG A 576 0.46 -19.44 19.22
N ALA A 577 0.69 -20.28 20.22
CA ALA A 577 1.70 -20.02 21.26
C ALA A 577 3.13 -19.93 20.70
N ASP A 578 3.45 -20.68 19.66
CA ASP A 578 4.80 -20.77 19.07
C ASP A 578 5.04 -19.83 17.88
N ALA A 579 4.05 -19.00 17.52
CA ALA A 579 4.23 -18.08 16.40
C ALA A 579 5.31 -17.03 16.73
N PRO A 580 6.15 -16.64 15.76
CA PRO A 580 7.06 -15.51 15.96
C PRO A 580 6.26 -14.26 16.35
N ILE A 581 6.89 -13.33 17.08
CA ILE A 581 6.29 -12.04 17.47
C ILE A 581 5.93 -11.19 16.23
N ILE A 582 6.46 -11.57 15.07
CA ILE A 582 6.23 -10.94 13.78
C ILE A 582 4.90 -11.46 13.21
N GLY A 583 3.94 -10.55 13.02
CA GLY A 583 2.63 -10.88 12.46
C GLY A 583 2.72 -11.30 10.99
N ASP A 584 2.71 -12.60 10.74
CA ASP A 584 2.69 -13.27 9.42
C ASP A 584 1.28 -13.37 8.82
N ARG A 585 0.27 -12.79 9.48
CA ARG A 585 -1.13 -12.83 9.07
C ARG A 585 -1.87 -11.55 9.47
N TYR A 586 -2.98 -11.30 8.78
CA TYR A 586 -4.03 -10.43 9.28
C TYR A 586 -4.88 -11.20 10.29
N CYS A 587 -5.00 -10.67 11.50
CA CYS A 587 -5.80 -11.27 12.56
C CYS A 587 -6.89 -10.29 12.99
N TYR A 588 -8.14 -10.74 12.94
CA TYR A 588 -9.32 -9.94 13.23
C TYR A 588 -10.12 -10.54 14.37
N LEU A 589 -10.80 -9.68 15.11
CA LEU A 589 -11.83 -10.08 16.06
C LEU A 589 -13.13 -9.41 15.64
N LEU A 590 -14.23 -10.14 15.74
CA LEU A 590 -15.57 -9.62 15.50
C LEU A 590 -16.57 -10.22 16.51
N GLU A 591 -17.67 -9.52 16.70
CA GLU A 591 -18.85 -10.00 17.41
C GLU A 591 -19.95 -10.33 16.41
N PHE A 592 -20.59 -11.49 16.58
CA PHE A 592 -21.77 -11.85 15.80
C PHE A 592 -22.70 -12.73 16.62
N ARG A 593 -23.98 -12.35 16.71
CA ARG A 593 -25.03 -13.08 17.45
C ARG A 593 -24.62 -13.41 18.90
N GLY A 594 -23.86 -12.52 19.55
CA GLY A 594 -23.39 -12.69 20.92
C GLY A 594 -22.13 -13.57 21.06
N ASP A 595 -21.54 -14.03 19.95
CA ASP A 595 -20.31 -14.80 19.94
C ASP A 595 -19.13 -13.93 19.49
N LEU A 596 -17.97 -14.14 20.13
CA LEU A 596 -16.69 -13.59 19.67
C LEU A 596 -16.01 -14.58 18.72
N ILE A 597 -15.62 -14.09 17.55
CA ILE A 597 -14.99 -14.89 16.50
C ILE A 597 -13.65 -14.24 16.11
N ALA A 598 -12.58 -15.02 16.19
CA ALA A 598 -11.26 -14.65 15.70
C ALA A 598 -11.03 -15.24 14.31
N VAL A 599 -10.46 -14.44 13.41
CA VAL A 599 -10.19 -14.82 12.02
C VAL A 599 -8.74 -14.50 11.70
N CYS A 600 -7.99 -15.46 11.18
CA CYS A 600 -6.59 -15.35 10.82
C CYS A 600 -6.42 -15.60 9.31
N ARG A 601 -6.14 -14.54 8.55
CA ARG A 601 -5.91 -14.57 7.10
C ARG A 601 -4.41 -14.45 6.80
N PRO A 602 -3.78 -15.47 6.19
CA PRO A 602 -2.42 -15.37 5.68
C PRO A 602 -2.23 -14.26 4.63
N TYR A 603 -1.00 -13.79 4.45
CA TYR A 603 -0.68 -12.83 3.38
C TYR A 603 -0.60 -13.49 2.00
N ASP A 604 -0.50 -14.82 1.94
CA ASP A 604 -0.41 -15.65 0.74
C ASP A 604 -1.74 -16.37 0.46
N ASP A 605 -1.72 -17.32 -0.49
CA ASP A 605 -2.89 -18.09 -0.90
C ASP A 605 -3.23 -19.27 0.05
N LYS A 606 -2.65 -19.31 1.25
CA LYS A 606 -2.95 -20.34 2.25
C LYS A 606 -4.35 -20.16 2.85
N PRO A 607 -4.95 -21.25 3.38
CA PRO A 607 -6.28 -21.21 3.98
C PRO A 607 -6.47 -20.17 5.09
N ILE A 608 -7.65 -19.54 5.12
CA ILE A 608 -8.10 -18.69 6.22
C ILE A 608 -8.57 -19.59 7.38
N GLU A 609 -8.13 -19.27 8.60
CA GLU A 609 -8.53 -20.00 9.81
C GLU A 609 -9.47 -19.16 10.67
N MET A 610 -10.50 -19.79 11.23
CA MET A 610 -11.49 -19.13 12.08
C MET A 610 -11.69 -19.89 13.39
N PHE A 611 -11.96 -19.15 14.46
CA PHE A 611 -12.12 -19.68 15.81
C PHE A 611 -13.25 -18.95 16.53
N LYS A 612 -14.21 -19.68 17.07
CA LYS A 612 -15.25 -19.16 17.96
C LYS A 612 -14.81 -19.32 19.41
N LEU A 613 -15.03 -18.29 20.22
CA LEU A 613 -14.76 -18.36 21.66
C LEU A 613 -15.90 -19.11 22.37
N ASP A 614 -15.59 -20.24 22.99
CA ASP A 614 -16.48 -20.83 23.99
C ASP A 614 -16.33 -20.04 25.30
N GLN A 615 -17.29 -19.16 25.58
CA GLN A 615 -17.28 -18.29 26.77
C GLN A 615 -17.38 -19.09 28.08
N SER A 616 -18.00 -20.28 28.06
CA SER A 616 -18.14 -21.10 29.27
C SER A 616 -16.83 -21.77 29.67
N ARG A 617 -16.06 -22.22 28.67
CA ARG A 617 -14.76 -22.88 28.87
C ARG A 617 -13.58 -21.90 28.78
N MET A 618 -13.82 -20.70 28.28
CA MET A 618 -12.80 -19.73 27.85
C MET A 618 -11.75 -20.42 26.97
N ALA A 619 -12.19 -21.02 25.86
CA ALA A 619 -11.33 -21.74 24.93
C ALA A 619 -11.73 -21.46 23.47
N TRP A 620 -10.74 -21.38 22.58
CA TRP A 620 -11.00 -21.26 21.15
C TRP A 620 -11.43 -22.61 20.57
N ILE A 621 -12.55 -22.59 19.83
CA ILE A 621 -13.06 -23.73 19.07
C ILE A 621 -12.90 -23.39 17.59
N LYS A 622 -12.19 -24.23 16.85
CA LYS A 622 -12.01 -24.05 15.40
C LYS A 622 -13.38 -24.08 14.71
N LEU A 623 -13.62 -23.08 13.87
CA LEU A 623 -14.86 -22.91 13.11
C LEU A 623 -14.58 -23.20 11.64
N GLU A 624 -15.23 -24.22 11.10
CA GLU A 624 -15.01 -24.69 9.72
C GLU A 624 -16.07 -24.15 8.73
N ARG A 625 -17.19 -23.65 9.24
CA ARG A 625 -18.35 -23.18 8.45
C ARG A 625 -19.00 -21.96 9.11
N LEU A 626 -19.66 -21.13 8.30
CA LEU A 626 -20.48 -19.99 8.74
C LEU A 626 -21.99 -20.29 8.68
N ASP A 627 -22.36 -21.44 8.13
CA ASP A 627 -23.72 -21.94 7.97
C ASP A 627 -24.64 -21.01 7.17
N ASP A 628 -25.40 -20.15 7.84
CA ASP A 628 -26.34 -19.20 7.25
C ASP A 628 -25.76 -17.78 7.16
N ALA A 629 -24.44 -17.61 7.36
CA ALA A 629 -23.77 -16.33 7.30
C ALA A 629 -22.70 -16.26 6.20
N PHE A 630 -22.36 -15.04 5.83
CA PHE A 630 -21.15 -14.72 5.08
C PHE A 630 -20.40 -13.57 5.76
N MET A 631 -19.09 -13.57 5.57
CA MET A 631 -18.16 -12.70 6.26
C MET A 631 -17.47 -11.77 5.28
N PHE A 632 -17.12 -10.58 5.74
CA PHE A 632 -16.38 -9.58 5.00
C PHE A 632 -15.13 -9.21 5.78
N LEU A 633 -13.97 -9.30 5.13
CA LEU A 633 -12.70 -8.87 5.69
C LEU A 633 -12.19 -7.67 4.90
N ASP A 634 -11.77 -6.61 5.59
CA ASP A 634 -10.95 -5.55 5.02
C ASP A 634 -9.58 -5.51 5.70
N ASN A 635 -8.76 -4.49 5.44
CA ASN A 635 -7.42 -4.41 6.04
C ASN A 635 -7.39 -4.15 7.55
N TRP A 636 -8.54 -3.83 8.17
CA TRP A 636 -8.62 -3.33 9.55
C TRP A 636 -9.67 -4.04 10.41
N SER A 637 -10.72 -4.56 9.77
CA SER A 637 -11.92 -5.06 10.42
C SER A 637 -12.46 -6.31 9.74
N ALA A 638 -13.28 -7.02 10.49
CA ALA A 638 -14.12 -8.08 9.99
C ALA A 638 -15.57 -7.76 10.36
N ALA A 639 -16.48 -8.04 9.43
CA ALA A 639 -17.92 -7.93 9.64
C ALA A 639 -18.59 -9.22 9.19
N MET A 640 -19.69 -9.60 9.83
CA MET A 640 -20.44 -10.77 9.46
C MET A 640 -21.94 -10.44 9.45
N THR A 641 -22.65 -10.95 8.45
CA THR A 641 -24.10 -10.75 8.33
C THR A 641 -24.79 -12.06 7.99
N SER A 642 -26.08 -12.10 8.28
CA SER A 642 -26.91 -13.27 7.98
C SER A 642 -27.28 -13.27 6.50
N SER A 643 -27.25 -14.44 5.87
CA SER A 643 -27.61 -14.61 4.47
C SER A 643 -29.12 -14.74 4.32
N PRO A 644 -29.73 -13.96 3.42
CA PRO A 644 -31.14 -14.17 3.09
C PRO A 644 -31.38 -15.26 2.05
N GLU A 645 -30.42 -15.45 1.14
CA GLU A 645 -30.55 -16.35 0.01
C GLU A 645 -29.59 -17.55 0.15
N HIS A 646 -30.04 -18.72 -0.28
CA HIS A 646 -29.38 -20.01 -0.02
C HIS A 646 -28.11 -20.28 -0.87
N GLY A 647 -27.49 -19.25 -1.47
CA GLY A 647 -26.41 -19.41 -2.47
C GLY A 647 -25.04 -18.84 -2.12
N HIS A 648 -24.96 -17.89 -1.17
CA HIS A 648 -23.73 -17.13 -0.88
C HIS A 648 -23.09 -17.43 0.49
N CYS A 649 -23.68 -18.36 1.24
CA CYS A 649 -23.20 -18.74 2.57
C CYS A 649 -21.81 -19.39 2.53
N ASN A 650 -21.12 -19.43 3.67
CA ASN A 650 -19.79 -20.03 3.81
C ASN A 650 -18.72 -19.39 2.92
N ARG A 651 -18.92 -18.10 2.57
CA ARG A 651 -17.96 -17.30 1.83
C ARG A 651 -17.42 -16.17 2.71
N ILE A 652 -16.13 -15.89 2.54
CA ILE A 652 -15.45 -14.75 3.14
C ILE A 652 -15.06 -13.80 2.00
N TYR A 653 -15.78 -12.70 1.85
CA TYR A 653 -15.50 -11.68 0.85
C TYR A 653 -14.29 -10.82 1.28
N LEU A 654 -13.42 -10.57 0.31
CA LEU A 654 -12.19 -9.80 0.50
C LEU A 654 -12.32 -8.44 -0.20
N PRO A 655 -11.56 -7.41 0.20
CA PRO A 655 -11.68 -6.08 -0.38
C PRO A 655 -10.99 -5.99 -1.75
N VAL A 656 -11.01 -7.08 -2.52
CA VAL A 656 -10.30 -7.24 -3.79
C VAL A 656 -11.25 -7.77 -4.85
N SER A 657 -10.95 -7.48 -6.11
CA SER A 657 -11.73 -7.92 -7.27
C SER A 657 -10.86 -8.56 -8.33
N GLY A 658 -11.46 -9.38 -9.19
CA GLY A 658 -10.81 -9.89 -10.39
C GLY A 658 -10.31 -8.78 -11.32
N TYR A 659 -9.25 -9.06 -12.08
CA TYR A 659 -8.71 -8.17 -13.10
C TYR A 659 -9.52 -8.29 -14.41
N GLY A 660 -9.96 -7.18 -14.99
CA GLY A 660 -10.69 -7.14 -16.27
C GLY A 660 -11.77 -6.05 -16.35
N ASP A 661 -12.48 -6.00 -17.49
CA ASP A 661 -13.52 -5.00 -17.77
C ASP A 661 -14.77 -5.15 -16.87
N CYS A 662 -15.00 -6.34 -16.31
CA CYS A 662 -16.05 -6.61 -15.34
C CYS A 662 -15.43 -6.94 -13.98
N LYS A 663 -15.76 -6.15 -12.94
CA LYS A 663 -15.33 -6.41 -11.57
C LYS A 663 -16.03 -7.64 -11.01
N VAL A 664 -15.30 -8.74 -10.91
CA VAL A 664 -15.76 -9.96 -10.25
C VAL A 664 -15.42 -9.89 -8.76
N SER A 665 -16.38 -10.23 -7.92
CA SER A 665 -16.18 -10.31 -6.47
C SER A 665 -15.16 -11.39 -6.12
N ALA A 666 -14.20 -11.09 -5.24
CA ALA A 666 -13.28 -12.10 -4.74
C ALA A 666 -13.70 -12.58 -3.35
N PHE A 667 -13.76 -13.89 -3.17
CA PHE A 667 -14.06 -14.52 -1.90
C PHE A 667 -13.22 -15.76 -1.66
N TYR A 668 -13.04 -16.09 -0.39
CA TYR A 668 -12.57 -17.39 0.05
C TYR A 668 -13.78 -18.28 0.31
N ASP A 669 -13.85 -19.40 -0.39
CA ASP A 669 -14.88 -20.41 -0.23
C ASP A 669 -14.43 -21.40 0.86
N LEU A 670 -15.17 -21.45 1.96
CA LEU A 670 -14.84 -22.32 3.09
C LEU A 670 -15.09 -23.80 2.79
N GLU A 671 -15.97 -24.13 1.84
CA GLU A 671 -16.26 -25.51 1.45
C GLU A 671 -15.13 -26.07 0.58
N THR A 672 -14.71 -25.32 -0.43
CA THR A 672 -13.62 -25.74 -1.32
C THR A 672 -12.23 -25.41 -0.77
N ARG A 673 -12.17 -24.57 0.28
CA ARG A 673 -10.94 -24.02 0.90
C ARG A 673 -10.03 -23.29 -0.10
N LYS A 674 -10.63 -22.59 -1.07
CA LYS A 674 -9.92 -21.89 -2.15
C LYS A 674 -10.41 -20.47 -2.32
N TYR A 675 -9.49 -19.62 -2.76
CA TYR A 675 -9.81 -18.28 -3.25
C TYR A 675 -10.45 -18.37 -4.65
N GLN A 676 -11.52 -17.60 -4.85
CA GLN A 676 -12.19 -17.46 -6.13
C GLN A 676 -12.38 -15.96 -6.42
N PRO A 677 -11.78 -15.41 -7.49
CA PRO A 677 -10.73 -16.00 -8.35
C PRO A 677 -9.44 -16.33 -7.58
N ALA A 678 -8.44 -16.89 -8.27
CA ALA A 678 -7.13 -17.17 -7.68
C ALA A 678 -6.53 -15.91 -7.03
N PHE A 679 -5.83 -16.10 -5.91
CA PHE A 679 -5.39 -15.02 -5.01
C PHE A 679 -4.46 -13.99 -5.66
N TYR A 680 -3.47 -14.46 -6.43
CA TYR A 680 -2.49 -13.60 -7.09
C TYR A 680 -3.09 -12.91 -8.31
N GLY A 681 -2.79 -11.62 -8.48
CA GLY A 681 -3.33 -10.78 -9.56
C GLY A 681 -4.68 -10.12 -9.24
N LEU A 682 -5.23 -10.35 -8.05
CA LEU A 682 -6.42 -9.62 -7.58
C LEU A 682 -6.09 -8.14 -7.35
N VAL A 683 -7.09 -7.29 -7.59
CA VAL A 683 -6.98 -5.83 -7.52
C VAL A 683 -7.72 -5.32 -6.29
N GLU A 684 -7.00 -4.62 -5.43
CA GLU A 684 -7.48 -4.02 -4.19
C GLU A 684 -7.62 -2.50 -4.32
N PRO A 685 -8.77 -1.89 -4.01
CA PRO A 685 -8.88 -0.44 -3.88
C PRO A 685 -8.15 0.05 -2.62
N ILE A 686 -7.27 1.05 -2.80
CA ILE A 686 -6.51 1.68 -1.71
C ILE A 686 -7.46 2.39 -0.75
N ASN A 687 -7.20 2.25 0.55
CA ASN A 687 -7.97 2.90 1.61
C ASN A 687 -9.47 2.62 1.46
N SER A 688 -9.80 1.32 1.49
CA SER A 688 -11.15 0.79 1.41
C SER A 688 -11.59 0.17 2.73
N ILE A 689 -12.91 0.09 2.94
CA ILE A 689 -13.53 -0.50 4.14
C ILE A 689 -14.87 -1.14 3.78
N TRP A 690 -15.23 -2.22 4.45
CA TRP A 690 -16.60 -2.75 4.36
C TRP A 690 -17.53 -1.91 5.24
N MET A 691 -18.64 -1.47 4.67
CA MET A 691 -19.66 -0.74 5.42
C MET A 691 -21.05 -1.25 5.14
N GLU A 692 -21.83 -1.48 6.19
CA GLU A 692 -23.24 -1.78 6.07
C GLU A 692 -24.03 -0.48 5.87
N PRO A 693 -24.76 -0.32 4.75
CA PRO A 693 -25.58 0.87 4.52
C PRO A 693 -26.75 0.94 5.52
N SER A 694 -26.99 2.13 6.09
CA SER A 694 -28.14 2.35 6.96
C SER A 694 -28.68 3.78 6.88
N PHE A 695 -30.02 3.88 6.77
CA PHE A 695 -30.79 5.13 6.88
C PHE A 695 -31.33 5.40 8.28
N SER A 696 -31.00 4.57 9.27
CA SER A 696 -31.55 4.70 10.61
C SER A 696 -31.14 6.04 11.24
N LEU A 697 -32.07 6.99 11.21
CA LEU A 697 -32.04 8.19 12.03
C LEU A 697 -32.35 7.74 13.45
N HIS A 698 -31.31 7.55 14.27
CA HIS A 698 -31.43 7.18 15.68
C HIS A 698 -31.55 8.39 16.59
#